data_AF-A0A2T5MCT7-F1
#
_entry.id   AF-A0A2T5MCT7-F1
#
_cell.length_a   1.000
_cell.length_b   1.000
_cell.length_c   1.000
_cell.angle_alpha   90.00
_cell.angle_beta   90.00
_cell.angle_gamma   90.00
#
_symmetry.space_group_name_H-M   'P 1'
#
loop_
_entity.id
_entity.type
_entity.pdbx_description
1 polymer ?
#
loop_
_entity_poly.entity_id
_entity_poly.type
_entity_poly.pdbx_seq_one_letter_code
_entity_poly.pdbx_strand_id
1 'polypeptide(L)'
;MSDGAATPDYGYRTQGVPVLQIPLDKTAAGPATLYRWRRTALIYALVFAFGVALAWTASAYWATFGLGLMFPGAGFLYHATGSATQIALHVGLFVGSIVLFLVGLFLWVATGNIIAPVLTWLGPAYGAALMTRWHVLSDVAFSVYCRDGVLAVANQWHDARFYVPAAIVIGAVLLSLQSRRKVAFMQSERTRINQYLSTRTTTVTSLDQSSGLPKVTAVSETDLQLWRFMLDRALQPVDEFNGFDRIDEFREAAKRYQICNMSYMLGMHTYTHTPAFRGYSAQAQTNLSLKMMDHRCWSYWQMENMWGNFRSNPDPFARDNIMYYGWYGGMLGINLCNTGDEQFNKPGSISLKHPSGAVYESSFSDICNILRKNMAASDFCLFPCEPRWIYPICNNFGALSLKCHDRVYGTSYWEEIRERYQESLEREFVTINGRITAIRDYHTGMTIPALTATMADAVTALFIHPVLPELACRSWEIVRNDLIKVGQGKIELLTNGWDKIDFGNYRRSMLTTYGLVAASAREMGDDEVADLLLQRMDSEYPSEVIGGVRHYKGGSTSAHAVIHAARTLRANAFHDLVDVGMPKPWKEGPMLESAEYPHVLVAKAVSDGRALDLQLSPGRGGGKHRLELSQLRPNQTYQARGAVEANIIADARGHASIHVQLDRTLNVLISPRS
;
A
#
# COMPACT_ATOMS: atom_id res chain seq x y z
N MET A 1 -13.96 23.37 47.87
CA MET A 1 -13.73 24.20 46.68
C MET A 1 -12.97 23.32 45.70
N SER A 2 -13.68 22.70 44.78
CA SER A 2 -13.09 21.87 43.72
C SER A 2 -12.58 22.82 42.65
N ASP A 3 -11.27 23.04 42.62
CA ASP A 3 -10.64 23.67 41.47
C ASP A 3 -10.89 22.76 40.26
N GLY A 4 -11.86 23.16 39.43
CA GLY A 4 -12.11 22.56 38.14
C GLY A 4 -10.95 22.89 37.21
N ALA A 5 -9.81 22.22 37.40
CA ALA A 5 -8.72 22.25 36.45
C ALA A 5 -9.26 21.69 35.13
N ALA A 6 -9.36 22.54 34.11
CA ALA A 6 -9.73 22.11 32.77
C ALA A 6 -8.80 20.98 32.34
N THR A 7 -9.36 19.86 31.89
CA THR A 7 -8.59 18.72 31.37
C THR A 7 -7.66 19.22 30.27
N PRO A 8 -6.35 18.88 30.28
CA PRO A 8 -5.43 19.35 29.27
C PRO A 8 -5.85 18.92 27.85
N ASP A 9 -5.82 19.84 26.89
CA ASP A 9 -6.09 19.54 25.47
C ASP A 9 -4.76 19.30 24.74
N TYR A 10 -4.60 18.10 24.20
CA TYR A 10 -3.41 17.67 23.44
C TYR A 10 -3.64 17.69 21.92
N GLY A 11 -4.81 18.15 21.44
CA GLY A 11 -5.13 18.19 20.01
C GLY A 11 -5.77 16.91 19.46
N TYR A 12 -6.23 16.02 20.34
CA TYR A 12 -6.96 14.81 19.93
C TYR A 12 -8.37 15.15 19.41
N ARG A 13 -8.84 14.42 18.40
CA ARG A 13 -10.19 14.57 17.88
C ARG A 13 -11.20 13.90 18.80
N THR A 14 -11.88 14.68 19.63
CA THR A 14 -12.90 14.19 20.58
C THR A 14 -14.33 14.35 20.08
N GLN A 15 -14.53 15.06 18.96
CA GLN A 15 -15.82 15.28 18.34
C GLN A 15 -15.80 14.85 16.88
N GLY A 16 -16.81 14.08 16.48
CA GLY A 16 -16.98 13.66 15.09
C GLY A 16 -17.55 14.80 14.27
N VAL A 17 -16.99 15.03 13.08
CA VAL A 17 -17.55 15.96 12.10
C VAL A 17 -18.26 15.18 10.99
N PRO A 18 -19.19 15.77 10.23
CA PRO A 18 -19.84 15.07 9.13
C PRO A 18 -18.82 14.49 8.13
N VAL A 19 -19.05 13.26 7.68
CA VAL A 19 -18.19 12.62 6.68
C VAL A 19 -18.32 13.35 5.34
N LEU A 20 -17.17 13.62 4.70
CA LEU A 20 -17.12 14.31 3.42
C LEU A 20 -17.92 13.54 2.36
N GLN A 21 -18.78 14.24 1.63
CA GLN A 21 -19.51 13.68 0.50
C GLN A 21 -18.64 13.59 -0.75
N ILE A 22 -19.08 12.81 -1.73
CA ILE A 22 -18.46 12.78 -3.05
C ILE A 22 -18.86 14.06 -3.81
N PRO A 23 -17.92 14.84 -4.38
CA PRO A 23 -18.23 16.08 -5.10
C PRO A 23 -19.24 15.89 -6.23
N LEU A 24 -20.19 16.82 -6.36
CA LEU A 24 -21.25 16.77 -7.38
C LEU A 24 -20.73 17.06 -8.81
N ASP A 25 -19.62 17.77 -8.92
CA ASP A 25 -18.90 18.05 -10.16
C ASP A 25 -17.94 16.92 -10.57
N LYS A 26 -17.81 15.86 -9.75
CA LYS A 26 -16.93 14.72 -10.03
C LYS A 26 -17.25 14.06 -11.38
N THR A 27 -16.23 13.99 -12.24
CA THR A 27 -16.30 13.38 -13.58
C THR A 27 -15.57 12.02 -13.62
N ALA A 28 -15.63 11.36 -14.78
CA ALA A 28 -14.95 10.06 -15.01
C ALA A 28 -13.42 10.15 -15.02
N ALA A 29 -12.85 11.34 -15.26
CA ALA A 29 -11.42 11.58 -15.34
C ALA A 29 -11.12 13.05 -15.01
N GLY A 30 -10.10 13.27 -14.19
CA GLY A 30 -9.54 14.60 -13.98
C GLY A 30 -8.79 15.13 -15.21
N PRO A 31 -8.35 16.40 -15.19
CA PRO A 31 -7.71 17.07 -16.32
C PRO A 31 -6.46 16.34 -16.85
N ALA A 32 -5.60 15.84 -15.96
CA ALA A 32 -4.38 15.15 -16.37
C ALA A 32 -4.73 13.82 -17.05
N THR A 33 -5.60 13.01 -16.42
CA THR A 33 -6.08 11.74 -17.00
C THR A 33 -6.76 11.97 -18.35
N LEU A 34 -7.65 12.96 -18.45
CA LEU A 34 -8.38 13.25 -19.68
C LEU A 34 -7.44 13.67 -20.82
N TYR A 35 -6.43 14.49 -20.52
CA TYR A 35 -5.40 14.84 -21.49
C TYR A 35 -4.65 13.59 -21.99
N ARG A 36 -4.24 12.68 -21.08
CA ARG A 36 -3.55 11.43 -21.45
C ARG A 36 -4.45 10.49 -22.26
N TRP A 37 -5.74 10.39 -21.92
CA TRP A 37 -6.72 9.61 -22.68
C TRP A 37 -6.86 10.14 -24.11
N ARG A 38 -7.05 11.46 -24.28
CA ARG A 38 -7.16 12.10 -25.60
C ARG A 38 -5.91 11.90 -26.44
N ARG A 39 -4.74 12.11 -25.84
CA ARG A 39 -3.45 11.89 -26.50
C ARG A 39 -3.28 10.43 -26.93
N THR A 40 -3.58 9.48 -26.06
CA THR A 40 -3.45 8.05 -26.34
C THR A 40 -4.42 7.61 -27.44
N ALA A 41 -5.68 8.07 -27.37
CA ALA A 41 -6.68 7.82 -28.40
C ALA A 41 -6.25 8.40 -29.76
N LEU A 42 -5.68 9.61 -29.78
CA LEU A 42 -5.14 10.21 -31.00
C LEU A 42 -3.98 9.40 -31.58
N ILE A 43 -3.01 8.99 -30.75
CA ILE A 43 -1.89 8.14 -31.19
C ILE A 43 -2.42 6.85 -31.79
N TYR A 44 -3.36 6.17 -31.12
CA TYR A 44 -3.93 4.93 -31.62
C TYR A 44 -4.73 5.15 -32.90
N ALA A 45 -5.48 6.26 -33.02
CA ALA A 45 -6.18 6.63 -34.25
C ALA A 45 -5.22 6.87 -35.43
N LEU A 46 -4.07 7.49 -35.18
CA LEU A 46 -3.03 7.68 -36.19
C LEU A 46 -2.37 6.36 -36.60
N VAL A 47 -2.04 5.49 -35.64
CA VAL A 47 -1.50 4.14 -35.91
C VAL A 47 -2.52 3.30 -36.68
N PHE A 48 -3.79 3.36 -36.30
CA PHE A 48 -4.88 2.69 -37.01
C PHE A 48 -5.03 3.22 -38.43
N ALA A 49 -5.07 4.54 -38.63
CA ALA A 49 -5.17 5.15 -39.97
C ALA A 49 -3.96 4.80 -40.85
N PHE A 50 -2.75 4.80 -40.27
CA PHE A 50 -1.54 4.36 -40.97
C PHE A 50 -1.59 2.88 -41.32
N GLY A 51 -2.05 2.03 -40.40
CA GLY A 51 -2.32 0.62 -40.65
C GLY A 51 -3.32 0.42 -41.79
N VAL A 52 -4.38 1.25 -41.87
CA VAL A 52 -5.39 1.18 -42.94
C VAL A 52 -4.75 1.57 -44.27
N ALA A 53 -3.98 2.66 -44.29
CA ALA A 53 -3.26 3.08 -45.50
C ALA A 53 -2.32 1.97 -46.01
N LEU A 54 -1.58 1.31 -45.11
CA LEU A 54 -0.71 0.19 -45.45
C LEU A 54 -1.48 -1.05 -45.93
N ALA A 55 -2.60 -1.39 -45.27
CA ALA A 55 -3.50 -2.49 -45.63
C ALA A 55 -3.98 -2.43 -47.09
N TRP A 56 -4.06 -1.22 -47.66
CA TRP A 56 -4.54 -0.96 -49.02
C TRP A 56 -3.45 -0.72 -50.05
N THR A 57 -2.17 -0.87 -49.69
CA THR A 57 -1.07 -0.85 -50.65
C THR A 57 -1.11 -2.08 -51.56
N ALA A 58 -0.45 -1.99 -52.72
CA ALA A 58 -0.33 -3.12 -53.65
C ALA A 58 0.63 -4.22 -53.16
N SER A 59 1.32 -4.03 -52.03
CA SER A 59 2.26 -4.99 -51.49
C SER A 59 1.62 -5.81 -50.39
N ALA A 60 1.47 -7.12 -50.61
CA ALA A 60 0.97 -8.04 -49.58
C ALA A 60 1.75 -7.92 -48.27
N TYR A 61 3.07 -7.68 -48.34
CA TYR A 61 3.93 -7.45 -47.16
C TYR A 61 3.47 -6.23 -46.35
N TRP A 62 3.23 -5.10 -47.01
CA TRP A 62 2.76 -3.89 -46.31
C TRP A 62 1.31 -4.01 -45.89
N ALA A 63 0.48 -4.73 -46.65
CA ALA A 63 -0.92 -4.95 -46.31
C ALA A 63 -1.09 -5.75 -45.01
N THR A 64 -0.38 -6.87 -44.91
CA THR A 64 -0.32 -7.74 -43.72
C THR A 64 0.28 -7.02 -42.51
N PHE A 65 1.38 -6.29 -42.69
CA PHE A 65 1.97 -5.47 -41.63
C PHE A 65 0.98 -4.41 -41.14
N GLY A 66 0.29 -3.72 -42.07
CA GLY A 66 -0.72 -2.70 -41.77
C GLY A 66 -1.86 -3.25 -40.91
N LEU A 67 -2.38 -4.43 -41.23
CA LEU A 67 -3.37 -5.13 -40.41
C LEU A 67 -2.81 -5.47 -39.01
N GLY A 68 -1.57 -5.94 -38.93
CA GLY A 68 -0.89 -6.21 -37.65
C GLY A 68 -0.63 -4.96 -36.79
N LEU A 69 -0.51 -3.77 -37.40
CA LEU A 69 -0.42 -2.51 -36.66
C LEU A 69 -1.75 -2.14 -35.99
N MET A 70 -2.89 -2.45 -36.62
CA MET A 70 -4.21 -2.08 -36.08
C MET A 70 -4.58 -2.87 -34.83
N PHE A 71 -4.16 -4.14 -34.74
CA PHE A 71 -4.47 -5.03 -33.63
C PHE A 71 -3.48 -6.20 -33.54
N PRO A 72 -3.10 -6.69 -32.33
CA PRO A 72 -2.10 -7.73 -32.17
C PRO A 72 -2.43 -8.99 -32.97
N GLY A 73 -1.51 -9.39 -33.84
CA GLY A 73 -1.65 -10.60 -34.67
C GLY A 73 -2.64 -10.50 -35.83
N ALA A 74 -3.35 -9.38 -36.03
CA ALA A 74 -4.38 -9.29 -37.06
C ALA A 74 -3.83 -9.44 -38.49
N GLY A 75 -2.52 -9.24 -38.69
CA GLY A 75 -1.84 -9.56 -39.95
C GLY A 75 -1.95 -11.04 -40.36
N PHE A 76 -2.03 -11.98 -39.42
CA PHE A 76 -2.19 -13.41 -39.75
C PHE A 76 -3.54 -13.71 -40.39
N LEU A 77 -4.57 -12.91 -40.10
CA LEU A 77 -5.91 -13.09 -40.65
C LEU A 77 -5.96 -12.83 -42.15
N TYR A 78 -5.03 -12.03 -42.69
CA TYR A 78 -4.87 -11.87 -44.13
C TYR A 78 -4.56 -13.19 -44.85
N HIS A 79 -3.83 -14.08 -44.18
CA HIS A 79 -3.43 -15.39 -44.70
C HIS A 79 -4.43 -16.51 -44.37
N ALA A 80 -5.51 -16.20 -43.64
CA ALA A 80 -6.53 -17.17 -43.24
C ALA A 80 -7.49 -17.49 -44.40
N THR A 81 -6.94 -18.02 -45.49
CA THR A 81 -7.65 -18.41 -46.72
C THR A 81 -7.20 -19.81 -47.15
N GLY A 82 -7.94 -20.46 -48.06
CA GLY A 82 -7.58 -21.78 -48.58
C GLY A 82 -8.18 -22.94 -47.79
N SER A 83 -7.40 -23.99 -47.51
CA SER A 83 -7.91 -25.19 -46.85
C SER A 83 -8.29 -24.92 -45.39
N ALA A 84 -9.21 -25.72 -44.84
CA ALA A 84 -9.62 -25.60 -43.43
C ALA A 84 -8.42 -25.64 -42.46
N THR A 85 -7.40 -26.45 -42.78
CA THR A 85 -6.15 -26.53 -42.01
C THR A 85 -5.33 -25.24 -42.06
N GLN A 86 -5.23 -24.60 -43.24
CA GLN A 86 -4.52 -23.32 -43.38
C GLN A 86 -5.24 -22.19 -42.63
N ILE A 87 -6.57 -22.14 -42.72
CA ILE A 87 -7.39 -21.19 -41.97
C ILE A 87 -7.18 -21.39 -40.48
N ALA A 88 -7.30 -22.64 -39.99
CA ALA A 88 -7.14 -22.96 -38.58
C ALA A 88 -5.75 -22.58 -38.05
N LEU A 89 -4.69 -22.80 -38.82
CA LEU A 89 -3.31 -22.43 -38.44
C LEU A 89 -3.18 -20.92 -38.23
N HIS A 90 -3.62 -20.10 -39.19
CA HIS A 90 -3.48 -18.64 -39.12
C HIS A 90 -4.39 -18.01 -38.07
N VAL A 91 -5.59 -18.54 -37.89
CA VAL A 91 -6.46 -18.18 -36.75
C VAL A 91 -5.79 -18.56 -35.43
N GLY A 92 -5.13 -19.72 -35.36
CA GLY A 92 -4.33 -20.12 -34.20
C GLY A 92 -3.18 -19.16 -33.90
N LEU A 93 -2.46 -18.68 -34.92
CA LEU A 93 -1.40 -17.68 -34.78
C LEU A 93 -1.94 -16.31 -34.33
N PHE A 94 -3.10 -15.90 -34.84
CA PHE A 94 -3.81 -14.70 -34.39
C PHE A 94 -4.17 -14.80 -32.90
N VAL A 95 -4.85 -15.88 -32.49
CA VAL A 95 -5.24 -16.12 -31.09
C VAL A 95 -4.00 -16.22 -30.20
N GLY A 96 -2.96 -16.94 -30.63
CA GLY A 96 -1.69 -17.03 -29.92
C GLY A 96 -1.02 -15.67 -29.71
N SER A 97 -1.10 -14.79 -30.71
CA SER A 97 -0.58 -13.42 -30.61
C SER A 97 -1.34 -12.57 -29.58
N ILE A 98 -2.67 -12.72 -29.52
CA ILE A 98 -3.48 -12.08 -28.47
C ILE A 98 -3.06 -12.60 -27.09
N VAL A 99 -2.90 -13.91 -26.93
CA VAL A 99 -2.46 -14.50 -25.66
C VAL A 99 -1.08 -13.98 -25.26
N LEU A 100 -0.12 -13.95 -26.18
CA LEU A 100 1.21 -13.38 -25.94
C LEU A 100 1.15 -11.90 -25.58
N PHE A 101 0.28 -11.12 -26.24
CA PHE A 101 0.08 -9.72 -25.91
C PHE A 101 -0.52 -9.54 -24.50
N LEU A 102 -1.49 -10.37 -24.11
CA LEU A 102 -2.05 -10.38 -22.75
C LEU A 102 -0.98 -10.74 -21.70
N VAL A 103 -0.10 -11.70 -22.00
CA VAL A 103 1.08 -12.01 -21.16
C VAL A 103 2.03 -10.82 -21.10
N GLY A 104 2.25 -10.13 -22.22
CA GLY A 104 3.06 -8.91 -22.28
C GLY A 104 2.49 -7.79 -21.42
N LEU A 105 1.18 -7.57 -21.47
CA LEU A 105 0.49 -6.62 -20.59
C LEU A 105 0.62 -7.01 -19.11
N PHE A 106 0.49 -8.29 -18.79
CA PHE A 106 0.71 -8.79 -17.43
C PHE A 106 2.13 -8.48 -16.95
N LEU A 107 3.17 -8.77 -17.76
CA LEU A 107 4.56 -8.46 -17.42
C LEU A 107 4.80 -6.96 -17.25
N TRP A 108 4.16 -6.13 -18.07
CA TRP A 108 4.24 -4.67 -17.93
C TRP A 108 3.64 -4.19 -16.61
N VAL A 109 2.47 -4.71 -16.23
CA VAL A 109 1.82 -4.36 -14.94
C VAL A 109 2.61 -4.93 -13.77
N ALA A 110 3.14 -6.15 -13.90
CA ALA A 110 3.82 -6.87 -12.83
C ALA A 110 5.22 -6.31 -12.54
N THR A 111 5.96 -5.86 -13.56
CA THR A 111 7.39 -5.54 -13.40
C THR A 111 7.79 -4.20 -14.01
N GLY A 112 6.86 -3.44 -14.58
CA GLY A 112 7.18 -2.24 -15.35
C GLY A 112 7.80 -2.50 -16.74
N ASN A 113 7.80 -3.75 -17.22
CA ASN A 113 8.39 -4.15 -18.50
C ASN A 113 7.54 -3.70 -19.71
N ILE A 114 7.70 -2.44 -20.12
CA ILE A 114 7.00 -1.86 -21.28
C ILE A 114 7.47 -2.47 -22.62
N ILE A 115 8.63 -3.10 -22.66
CA ILE A 115 9.15 -3.72 -23.87
C ILE A 115 8.28 -4.92 -24.27
N ALA A 116 7.79 -5.69 -23.29
CA ALA A 116 6.99 -6.89 -23.53
C ALA A 116 5.70 -6.65 -24.37
N PRO A 117 4.81 -5.70 -24.04
CA PRO A 117 3.62 -5.44 -24.87
C PRO A 117 3.97 -4.88 -26.25
N VAL A 118 5.06 -4.11 -26.39
CA VAL A 118 5.50 -3.59 -27.70
C VAL A 118 6.01 -4.72 -28.59
N LEU A 119 6.86 -5.60 -28.06
CA LEU A 119 7.40 -6.74 -28.81
C LEU A 119 6.32 -7.74 -29.19
N THR A 120 5.40 -8.04 -28.28
CA THR A 120 4.29 -8.97 -28.54
C THR A 120 3.21 -8.39 -29.46
N TRP A 121 3.23 -7.08 -29.72
CA TRP A 121 2.41 -6.45 -30.75
C TRP A 121 3.12 -6.44 -32.11
N LEU A 122 4.31 -5.83 -32.17
CA LEU A 122 5.04 -5.58 -33.42
C LEU A 122 5.69 -6.84 -33.98
N GLY A 123 6.10 -7.77 -33.12
CA GLY A 123 6.68 -9.06 -33.51
C GLY A 123 5.73 -9.88 -34.40
N PRO A 124 4.50 -10.17 -33.94
CA PRO A 124 3.47 -10.80 -34.77
C PRO A 124 3.13 -10.03 -36.06
N ALA A 125 3.06 -8.69 -36.00
CA ALA A 125 2.81 -7.87 -37.19
C ALA A 125 3.91 -8.07 -38.25
N TYR A 126 5.18 -8.05 -37.83
CA TYR A 126 6.32 -8.30 -38.71
C TYR A 126 6.39 -9.76 -39.18
N GLY A 127 6.12 -10.73 -38.29
CA GLY A 127 6.10 -12.15 -38.62
C GLY A 127 5.05 -12.49 -39.68
N ALA A 128 3.83 -11.95 -39.55
CA ALA A 128 2.79 -12.09 -40.56
C ALA A 128 3.18 -11.47 -41.91
N ALA A 129 3.90 -10.35 -41.88
CA ALA A 129 4.40 -9.71 -43.10
C ALA A 129 5.44 -10.56 -43.83
N LEU A 130 6.36 -11.22 -43.11
CA LEU A 130 7.35 -12.10 -43.73
C LEU A 130 6.75 -13.34 -44.40
N MET A 131 5.58 -13.81 -43.97
CA MET A 131 4.89 -14.97 -44.57
C MET A 131 4.42 -14.72 -46.01
N THR A 132 4.30 -13.46 -46.42
CA THR A 132 3.95 -13.08 -47.80
C THR A 132 5.02 -13.47 -48.82
N ARG A 133 6.23 -13.83 -48.37
CA ARG A 133 7.27 -14.40 -49.23
C ARG A 133 7.01 -15.86 -49.64
N TRP A 134 6.02 -16.53 -49.04
CA TRP A 134 5.75 -17.95 -49.21
C TRP A 134 4.33 -18.28 -49.76
N HIS A 135 3.41 -17.32 -49.76
CA HIS A 135 2.04 -17.48 -50.27
C HIS A 135 1.67 -16.36 -51.24
N VAL A 136 1.38 -16.71 -52.49
CA VAL A 136 0.89 -15.79 -53.53
C VAL A 136 -0.63 -15.74 -53.44
N LEU A 137 -1.16 -14.76 -52.71
CA LEU A 137 -2.55 -14.32 -52.89
C LEU A 137 -2.56 -13.20 -53.95
N SER A 138 -3.58 -13.19 -54.81
CA SER A 138 -3.69 -12.23 -55.91
C SER A 138 -3.75 -10.78 -55.39
N ASP A 139 -2.75 -9.98 -55.75
CA ASP A 139 -2.65 -8.54 -55.43
C ASP A 139 -3.76 -7.75 -56.14
N VAL A 140 -4.94 -7.63 -55.54
CA VAL A 140 -5.99 -6.74 -56.03
C VAL A 140 -5.87 -5.37 -55.36
N ALA A 141 -5.51 -4.37 -56.16
CA ALA A 141 -5.35 -2.97 -55.72
C ALA A 141 -6.68 -2.29 -55.41
N PHE A 142 -6.68 -1.31 -54.49
CA PHE A 142 -7.87 -0.52 -54.09
C PHE A 142 -8.64 0.09 -55.29
N SER A 143 -7.92 0.46 -56.36
CA SER A 143 -8.49 1.01 -57.59
C SER A 143 -9.43 0.05 -58.34
N VAL A 144 -9.26 -1.27 -58.17
CA VAL A 144 -10.16 -2.29 -58.73
C VAL A 144 -11.49 -2.30 -57.95
N TYR A 145 -11.43 -2.21 -56.62
CA TYR A 145 -12.62 -2.16 -55.77
C TYR A 145 -13.48 -0.91 -55.99
N CYS A 146 -12.84 0.24 -56.23
CA CYS A 146 -13.57 1.48 -56.52
C CYS A 146 -14.36 1.45 -57.84
N ARG A 147 -14.03 0.54 -58.78
CA ARG A 147 -14.72 0.42 -60.07
C ARG A 147 -15.99 -0.44 -60.00
N ASP A 148 -16.03 -1.45 -59.14
CA ASP A 148 -17.13 -2.43 -59.07
C ASP A 148 -18.22 -2.09 -58.02
N GLY A 149 -18.01 -1.04 -57.22
CA GLY A 149 -19.03 -0.47 -56.32
C GLY A 149 -19.46 -1.39 -55.16
N VAL A 150 -20.70 -1.21 -54.68
CA VAL A 150 -21.27 -1.89 -53.48
C VAL A 150 -21.31 -3.43 -53.65
N LEU A 151 -21.43 -3.93 -54.88
CA LEU A 151 -21.47 -5.36 -55.19
C LEU A 151 -20.12 -6.07 -54.93
N ALA A 152 -18.99 -5.38 -55.07
CA ALA A 152 -17.67 -5.95 -54.77
C ALA A 152 -17.41 -6.10 -53.26
N VAL A 153 -17.92 -5.17 -52.44
CA VAL A 153 -17.81 -5.23 -50.97
C VAL A 153 -18.65 -6.39 -50.41
N ALA A 154 -19.87 -6.60 -50.94
CA ALA A 154 -20.74 -7.70 -50.53
C ALA A 154 -20.14 -9.09 -50.86
N ASN A 155 -19.43 -9.21 -52.00
CA ASN A 155 -18.82 -10.46 -52.44
C ASN A 155 -17.47 -10.77 -51.77
N GLN A 156 -16.86 -9.82 -51.06
CA GLN A 156 -15.51 -9.96 -50.46
C GLN A 156 -15.45 -9.64 -48.97
N TRP A 157 -16.56 -9.80 -48.24
CA TRP A 157 -16.60 -9.58 -46.78
C TRP A 157 -15.61 -10.47 -46.00
N HIS A 158 -15.14 -11.56 -46.61
CA HIS A 158 -14.14 -12.48 -46.09
C HIS A 158 -12.70 -11.93 -46.12
N ASP A 159 -12.45 -10.76 -46.69
CA ASP A 159 -11.12 -10.14 -46.73
C ASP A 159 -10.84 -9.35 -45.44
N ALA A 160 -9.72 -9.67 -44.79
CA ALA A 160 -9.26 -9.06 -43.54
C ALA A 160 -9.12 -7.54 -43.63
N ARG A 161 -8.84 -7.00 -44.82
CA ARG A 161 -8.75 -5.56 -45.08
C ARG A 161 -10.07 -4.82 -44.82
N PHE A 162 -11.22 -5.52 -44.87
CA PHE A 162 -12.52 -4.94 -44.55
C PHE A 162 -12.96 -5.25 -43.12
N TYR A 163 -13.01 -6.53 -42.73
CA TYR A 163 -13.63 -6.90 -41.47
C TYR A 163 -12.79 -6.53 -40.24
N VAL A 164 -11.45 -6.46 -40.33
CA VAL A 164 -10.60 -6.07 -39.19
C VAL A 164 -10.81 -4.59 -38.81
N PRO A 165 -10.65 -3.61 -39.72
CA PRO A 165 -10.96 -2.22 -39.41
C PRO A 165 -12.41 -2.02 -38.94
N ALA A 166 -13.38 -2.68 -39.59
CA ALA A 166 -14.79 -2.58 -39.23
C ALA A 166 -15.04 -3.10 -37.81
N ALA A 167 -14.50 -4.27 -37.45
CA ALA A 167 -14.63 -4.85 -36.11
C ALA A 167 -14.04 -3.93 -35.02
N ILE A 168 -12.89 -3.30 -35.29
CA ILE A 168 -12.25 -2.36 -34.36
C ILE A 168 -13.11 -1.12 -34.16
N VAL A 169 -13.63 -0.52 -35.24
CA VAL A 169 -14.51 0.67 -35.16
C VAL A 169 -15.81 0.33 -34.43
N ILE A 170 -16.46 -0.79 -34.77
CA ILE A 170 -17.67 -1.26 -34.10
C ILE A 170 -17.39 -1.47 -32.61
N GLY A 171 -16.29 -2.14 -32.27
CA GLY A 171 -15.86 -2.34 -30.88
C GLY A 171 -15.67 -1.02 -30.13
N ALA A 172 -15.01 -0.03 -30.74
CA ALA A 172 -14.82 1.30 -30.15
C ALA A 172 -16.15 2.03 -29.91
N VAL A 173 -17.09 1.95 -30.85
CA VAL A 173 -18.45 2.54 -30.69
C VAL A 173 -19.20 1.86 -29.55
N LEU A 174 -19.20 0.53 -29.49
CA LEU A 174 -19.85 -0.24 -28.43
C LEU A 174 -19.27 0.09 -27.06
N LEU A 175 -17.94 0.18 -26.93
CA LEU A 175 -17.26 0.59 -25.70
C LEU A 175 -17.61 2.03 -25.29
N SER A 176 -17.73 2.95 -26.25
CA SER A 176 -18.15 4.33 -25.99
C SER A 176 -19.59 4.41 -25.47
N LEU A 177 -20.51 3.66 -26.08
CA LEU A 177 -21.90 3.55 -25.62
C LEU A 177 -22.00 2.92 -24.23
N GLN A 178 -21.24 1.85 -23.98
CA GLN A 178 -21.16 1.21 -22.67
C GLN A 178 -20.59 2.15 -21.60
N SER A 179 -19.56 2.93 -21.94
CA SER A 179 -18.97 3.94 -21.06
C SER A 179 -20.00 5.00 -20.65
N ARG A 180 -20.79 5.52 -21.60
CA ARG A 180 -21.85 6.50 -21.30
C ARG A 180 -22.88 5.94 -20.31
N ARG A 181 -23.33 4.69 -20.52
CA ARG A 181 -24.25 4.00 -19.60
C ARG A 181 -23.62 3.81 -18.21
N LYS A 182 -22.36 3.40 -18.17
CA LYS A 182 -21.61 3.22 -16.91
C LYS A 182 -21.47 4.55 -16.16
N VAL A 183 -21.17 5.65 -16.85
CA VAL A 183 -21.10 6.98 -16.22
C VAL A 183 -22.43 7.36 -15.59
N ALA A 184 -23.55 7.19 -16.30
CA ALA A 184 -24.88 7.47 -15.75
C ALA A 184 -25.20 6.63 -14.51
N PHE A 185 -24.88 5.33 -14.55
CA PHE A 185 -25.03 4.45 -13.38
C PHE A 185 -24.16 4.89 -12.19
N MET A 186 -22.90 5.28 -12.44
CA MET A 186 -22.02 5.72 -11.37
C MET A 186 -22.49 7.05 -10.75
N GLN A 187 -23.13 7.92 -11.54
CA GLN A 187 -23.76 9.14 -11.04
C GLN A 187 -24.98 8.84 -10.16
N SER A 188 -25.80 7.84 -10.49
CA SER A 188 -26.90 7.42 -9.61
C SER A 188 -26.39 6.80 -8.31
N GLU A 189 -25.34 5.98 -8.39
CA GLU A 189 -24.70 5.41 -7.20
C GLU A 189 -24.10 6.51 -6.30
N ARG A 190 -23.49 7.55 -6.88
CA ARG A 190 -23.00 8.70 -6.11
C ARG A 190 -24.12 9.36 -5.30
N THR A 191 -25.31 9.54 -5.87
CA THR A 191 -26.45 10.12 -5.15
C THR A 191 -26.86 9.25 -3.97
N ARG A 192 -26.99 7.93 -4.18
CA ARG A 192 -27.30 6.96 -3.11
C ARG A 192 -26.25 6.99 -1.99
N ILE A 193 -24.97 6.98 -2.36
CA ILE A 193 -23.84 7.01 -1.42
C ILE A 193 -23.81 8.33 -0.66
N ASN A 194 -23.98 9.48 -1.32
CA ASN A 194 -23.98 10.79 -0.64
C ASN A 194 -25.13 10.94 0.37
N GLN A 195 -26.29 10.33 0.10
CA GLN A 195 -27.39 10.28 1.06
C GLN A 195 -27.03 9.43 2.29
N TYR A 196 -26.29 8.34 2.11
CA TYR A 196 -25.76 7.58 3.24
C TYR A 196 -24.71 8.39 4.01
N LEU A 197 -23.72 8.95 3.33
CA LEU A 197 -22.61 9.70 3.92
C LEU A 197 -23.09 10.93 4.70
N SER A 198 -24.18 11.60 4.27
CA SER A 198 -24.72 12.78 4.99
C SER A 198 -25.20 12.47 6.41
N THR A 199 -25.36 11.19 6.74
CA THR A 199 -25.81 10.73 8.06
C THR A 199 -24.68 10.20 8.94
N ARG A 200 -23.43 10.22 8.44
CA ARG A 200 -22.26 9.65 9.10
C ARG A 200 -21.37 10.75 9.65
N THR A 201 -20.67 10.43 10.75
CA THR A 201 -19.67 11.30 11.37
C THR A 201 -18.33 10.59 11.41
N THR A 202 -17.25 11.36 11.36
CA THR A 202 -15.89 10.86 11.47
C THR A 202 -15.67 10.23 12.84
N THR A 203 -14.72 9.30 12.90
CA THR A 203 -14.31 8.65 14.13
C THR A 203 -13.61 9.60 15.09
N VAL A 204 -13.60 9.24 16.39
CA VAL A 204 -13.05 10.06 17.48
C VAL A 204 -12.13 9.24 18.38
N THR A 205 -11.20 9.92 19.02
CA THR A 205 -10.28 9.36 20.00
C THR A 205 -10.95 9.33 21.37
N SER A 206 -11.01 8.14 21.98
CA SER A 206 -11.48 8.00 23.36
C SER A 206 -10.37 8.40 24.33
N LEU A 207 -10.67 9.38 25.20
CA LEU A 207 -9.74 9.92 26.20
C LEU A 207 -10.12 9.49 27.61
N ASP A 208 -9.11 9.28 28.45
CA ASP A 208 -9.27 9.21 29.90
C ASP A 208 -9.57 10.62 30.46
N GLN A 209 -10.68 10.75 31.19
CA GLN A 209 -11.17 12.05 31.66
C GLN A 209 -10.21 12.74 32.64
N SER A 210 -9.42 11.96 33.39
CA SER A 210 -8.52 12.50 34.41
C SER A 210 -7.24 13.09 33.83
N SER A 211 -6.73 12.47 32.77
CA SER A 211 -5.45 12.85 32.14
C SER A 211 -5.61 13.65 30.85
N GLY A 212 -6.75 13.56 30.17
CA GLY A 212 -6.93 14.10 28.81
C GLY A 212 -6.18 13.32 27.73
N LEU A 213 -5.64 12.14 28.06
CA LEU A 213 -4.83 11.32 27.18
C LEU A 213 -5.61 10.08 26.71
N PRO A 214 -5.27 9.49 25.55
CA PRO A 214 -5.87 8.25 25.13
C PRO A 214 -5.61 7.13 26.14
N LYS A 215 -6.61 6.28 26.36
CA LYS A 215 -6.46 5.15 27.27
C LYS A 215 -5.45 4.15 26.71
N VAL A 216 -4.38 3.88 27.45
CA VAL A 216 -3.40 2.83 27.16
C VAL A 216 -3.82 1.56 27.90
N THR A 217 -4.21 0.53 27.15
CA THR A 217 -4.58 -0.78 27.72
C THR A 217 -3.47 -1.79 27.51
N ALA A 218 -3.44 -2.83 28.34
CA ALA A 218 -2.50 -3.91 28.16
C ALA A 218 -2.95 -4.85 27.04
N VAL A 219 -1.99 -5.33 26.25
CA VAL A 219 -2.19 -6.34 25.22
C VAL A 219 -2.41 -7.70 25.87
N SER A 220 -3.34 -8.50 25.31
CA SER A 220 -3.60 -9.85 25.81
C SER A 220 -2.39 -10.77 25.62
N GLU A 221 -2.23 -11.79 26.47
CA GLU A 221 -1.13 -12.77 26.32
C GLU A 221 -1.14 -13.46 24.95
N THR A 222 -2.33 -13.75 24.42
CA THR A 222 -2.50 -14.35 23.08
C THR A 222 -2.02 -13.42 21.98
N ASP A 223 -2.26 -12.12 22.10
CA ASP A 223 -1.85 -11.15 21.08
C ASP A 223 -0.36 -10.79 21.23
N LEU A 224 0.22 -10.88 22.44
CA LEU A 224 1.67 -10.79 22.65
C LEU A 224 2.43 -11.93 21.94
N GLN A 225 1.85 -13.12 21.83
CA GLN A 225 2.44 -14.20 21.03
C GLN A 225 2.50 -13.86 19.53
N LEU A 226 1.57 -13.04 19.04
CA LEU A 226 1.60 -12.54 17.67
C LEU A 226 2.55 -11.34 17.52
N TRP A 227 2.67 -10.49 18.55
CA TRP A 227 3.71 -9.45 18.60
C TRP A 227 5.11 -10.06 18.50
N ARG A 228 5.34 -11.17 19.21
CA ARG A 228 6.58 -11.96 19.10
C ARG A 228 6.88 -12.44 17.69
N PHE A 229 5.87 -12.74 16.86
CA PHE A 229 6.10 -13.16 15.47
C PHE A 229 6.90 -12.11 14.68
N MET A 230 6.60 -10.83 14.88
CA MET A 230 7.30 -9.71 14.26
C MET A 230 8.64 -9.43 14.95
N LEU A 231 8.68 -9.44 16.29
CA LEU A 231 9.91 -9.18 17.05
C LEU A 231 11.00 -10.23 16.79
N ASP A 232 10.64 -11.52 16.75
CA ASP A 232 11.58 -12.61 16.43
C ASP A 232 12.18 -12.48 15.01
N ARG A 233 11.54 -11.71 14.11
CA ARG A 233 12.06 -11.36 12.78
C ARG A 233 12.87 -10.09 12.77
N ALA A 234 12.41 -9.07 13.50
CA ALA A 234 13.05 -7.77 13.57
C ALA A 234 14.36 -7.80 14.38
N LEU A 235 14.44 -8.59 15.45
CA LEU A 235 15.59 -8.66 16.36
C LEU A 235 16.73 -9.56 15.88
N GLN A 236 16.57 -10.25 14.74
CA GLN A 236 17.66 -11.02 14.13
C GLN A 236 18.82 -10.10 13.73
N PRO A 237 20.05 -10.63 13.59
CA PRO A 237 21.14 -9.92 12.93
C PRO A 237 20.69 -9.28 11.62
N VAL A 238 21.19 -8.08 11.30
CA VAL A 238 20.67 -7.25 10.19
C VAL A 238 20.74 -7.99 8.85
N ASP A 239 21.76 -8.80 8.62
CA ASP A 239 21.97 -9.59 7.41
C ASP A 239 21.13 -10.88 7.32
N GLU A 240 20.46 -11.29 8.41
CA GLU A 240 19.60 -12.49 8.45
C GLU A 240 18.14 -12.20 8.10
N PHE A 241 17.50 -13.12 7.38
CA PHE A 241 16.09 -13.03 6.95
C PHE A 241 15.35 -14.33 7.24
N ASN A 242 15.54 -14.88 8.43
CA ASN A 242 14.91 -16.13 8.83
C ASN A 242 13.42 -15.89 9.09
N GLY A 243 12.57 -16.74 8.50
CA GLY A 243 11.11 -16.62 8.63
C GLY A 243 10.44 -15.56 7.75
N PHE A 244 11.18 -14.81 6.94
CA PHE A 244 10.61 -13.96 5.87
C PHE A 244 10.17 -14.82 4.69
N ASP A 245 9.11 -14.38 3.99
CA ASP A 245 8.70 -14.99 2.73
C ASP A 245 9.76 -14.70 1.64
N ARG A 246 10.06 -15.70 0.80
CA ARG A 246 11.09 -15.62 -0.24
C ARG A 246 10.51 -16.08 -1.58
N ILE A 247 9.96 -15.15 -2.36
CA ILE A 247 9.32 -15.44 -3.65
C ILE A 247 9.96 -14.62 -4.76
N ASP A 248 9.80 -13.30 -4.72
CA ASP A 248 10.41 -12.36 -5.67
C ASP A 248 10.70 -11.02 -4.96
N GLU A 249 11.37 -10.11 -5.66
CA GLU A 249 11.66 -8.75 -5.17
C GLU A 249 11.00 -7.66 -6.04
N PHE A 250 10.05 -8.00 -6.91
CA PHE A 250 9.36 -7.03 -7.77
C PHE A 250 8.03 -6.60 -7.15
N ARG A 251 7.30 -7.53 -6.55
CA ARG A 251 5.89 -7.37 -6.18
C ARG A 251 5.69 -7.35 -4.65
N GLU A 252 4.43 -7.35 -4.22
CA GLU A 252 3.96 -7.17 -2.84
C GLU A 252 4.55 -8.16 -1.80
N ALA A 253 5.08 -9.32 -2.23
CA ALA A 253 5.77 -10.30 -1.39
C ALA A 253 7.24 -9.96 -1.14
N ALA A 254 7.78 -8.93 -1.80
CA ALA A 254 9.17 -8.51 -1.64
C ALA A 254 9.52 -8.17 -0.20
N LYS A 255 10.79 -8.36 0.17
CA LYS A 255 11.26 -8.16 1.55
C LYS A 255 11.01 -6.75 2.04
N ARG A 256 11.13 -5.75 1.16
CA ARG A 256 10.86 -4.34 1.48
C ARG A 256 9.48 -4.14 2.09
N TYR A 257 8.43 -4.76 1.53
CA TYR A 257 7.07 -4.60 2.05
C TYR A 257 6.88 -5.35 3.36
N GLN A 258 7.47 -6.54 3.50
CA GLN A 258 7.43 -7.29 4.76
C GLN A 258 8.11 -6.50 5.90
N ILE A 259 9.29 -5.92 5.64
CA ILE A 259 10.01 -5.08 6.61
C ILE A 259 9.18 -3.85 6.97
N CYS A 260 8.70 -3.11 5.98
CA CYS A 260 7.93 -1.88 6.21
C CYS A 260 6.63 -2.17 6.97
N ASN A 261 5.88 -3.20 6.58
CA ASN A 261 4.67 -3.60 7.27
C ASN A 261 4.96 -3.91 8.74
N MET A 262 5.97 -4.73 9.04
CA MET A 262 6.33 -5.00 10.44
C MET A 262 6.69 -3.73 11.20
N SER A 263 7.49 -2.83 10.60
CA SER A 263 7.86 -1.56 11.22
C SER A 263 6.64 -0.69 11.53
N TYR A 264 5.69 -0.54 10.60
CA TYR A 264 4.46 0.23 10.81
C TYR A 264 3.63 -0.34 11.95
N MET A 265 3.39 -1.66 11.95
CA MET A 265 2.54 -2.30 12.95
C MET A 265 3.18 -2.30 14.34
N LEU A 266 4.51 -2.47 14.43
CA LEU A 266 5.27 -2.31 15.68
C LEU A 266 5.28 -0.84 16.15
N GLY A 267 5.31 0.12 15.24
CA GLY A 267 5.25 1.54 15.54
C GLY A 267 3.89 1.93 16.12
N MET A 268 2.81 1.46 15.52
CA MET A 268 1.46 1.67 16.07
C MET A 268 1.27 0.96 17.42
N HIS A 269 1.76 -0.28 17.57
CA HIS A 269 1.76 -0.98 18.87
C HIS A 269 2.46 -0.15 19.96
N THR A 270 3.63 0.39 19.64
CA THR A 270 4.40 1.21 20.57
C THR A 270 3.59 2.42 21.02
N TYR A 271 2.92 3.10 20.10
CA TYR A 271 2.09 4.24 20.41
C TYR A 271 0.85 3.89 21.26
N THR A 272 0.17 2.79 20.96
CA THR A 272 -1.11 2.45 21.60
C THR A 272 -0.97 1.71 22.93
N HIS A 273 0.12 0.98 23.16
CA HIS A 273 0.27 0.09 24.33
C HIS A 273 1.52 0.33 25.15
N THR A 274 2.63 0.70 24.51
CA THR A 274 3.93 0.79 25.19
C THR A 274 4.66 2.12 24.93
N PRO A 275 4.00 3.29 25.03
CA PRO A 275 4.65 4.56 24.68
C PRO A 275 5.87 4.88 25.58
N ALA A 276 5.87 4.38 26.82
CA ALA A 276 6.96 4.51 27.79
C ALA A 276 7.86 3.26 27.83
N PHE A 277 8.10 2.62 26.69
CA PHE A 277 9.05 1.52 26.53
C PHE A 277 10.00 1.77 25.34
N ARG A 278 11.28 1.40 25.49
CA ARG A 278 12.27 1.37 24.41
C ARG A 278 12.74 -0.06 24.19
N GLY A 279 13.80 -0.46 24.88
CA GLY A 279 14.36 -1.81 24.90
C GLY A 279 14.39 -2.49 23.53
N TYR A 280 13.90 -3.72 23.50
CA TYR A 280 13.86 -4.52 22.29
C TYR A 280 12.90 -3.97 21.22
N SER A 281 11.91 -3.12 21.57
CA SER A 281 11.02 -2.50 20.57
C SER A 281 11.77 -1.47 19.72
N ALA A 282 12.56 -0.59 20.37
CA ALA A 282 13.41 0.38 19.68
C ALA A 282 14.53 -0.31 18.86
N GLN A 283 15.12 -1.39 19.40
CA GLN A 283 16.11 -2.18 18.67
C GLN A 283 15.50 -2.85 17.43
N ALA A 284 14.29 -3.39 17.54
CA ALA A 284 13.57 -3.98 16.40
C ALA A 284 13.36 -2.97 15.27
N GLN A 285 12.94 -1.74 15.59
CA GLN A 285 12.79 -0.66 14.59
C GLN A 285 14.13 -0.28 13.94
N THR A 286 15.20 -0.19 14.72
CA THR A 286 16.55 0.08 14.21
C THR A 286 17.01 -1.02 13.24
N ASN A 287 16.86 -2.29 13.62
CA ASN A 287 17.25 -3.42 12.79
C ASN A 287 16.44 -3.49 11.48
N LEU A 288 15.13 -3.26 11.53
CA LEU A 288 14.29 -3.20 10.33
C LEU A 288 14.72 -2.05 9.41
N SER A 289 15.04 -0.88 9.99
CA SER A 289 15.52 0.27 9.23
C SER A 289 16.87 0.00 8.55
N LEU A 290 17.77 -0.74 9.20
CA LEU A 290 19.03 -1.17 8.62
C LEU A 290 18.85 -2.28 7.56
N LYS A 291 17.90 -3.22 7.77
CA LYS A 291 17.56 -4.27 6.80
C LYS A 291 17.09 -3.71 5.45
N MET A 292 16.41 -2.55 5.45
CA MET A 292 16.02 -1.87 4.22
C MET A 292 17.21 -1.44 3.35
N MET A 293 18.39 -1.25 3.95
CA MET A 293 19.61 -0.85 3.21
C MET A 293 20.27 -2.03 2.50
N ASP A 294 19.95 -3.27 2.89
CA ASP A 294 20.48 -4.47 2.26
C ASP A 294 20.11 -4.52 0.76
N HIS A 295 21.08 -4.86 -0.09
CA HIS A 295 20.89 -4.90 -1.54
C HIS A 295 19.71 -5.76 -1.97
N ARG A 296 19.38 -6.84 -1.25
CA ARG A 296 18.22 -7.69 -1.55
C ARG A 296 16.89 -6.92 -1.55
N CYS A 297 16.79 -5.82 -0.80
CA CYS A 297 15.57 -5.02 -0.68
C CYS A 297 15.36 -4.01 -1.82
N TRP A 298 16.39 -3.74 -2.62
CA TRP A 298 16.35 -2.74 -3.71
C TRP A 298 16.99 -3.21 -5.03
N SER A 299 17.53 -4.42 -5.08
CA SER A 299 18.23 -4.99 -6.26
C SER A 299 17.36 -5.09 -7.51
N TYR A 300 16.03 -5.20 -7.35
CA TYR A 300 15.09 -5.27 -8.45
C TYR A 300 15.12 -4.00 -9.33
N TRP A 301 15.48 -2.85 -8.73
CA TRP A 301 15.29 -1.54 -9.34
C TRP A 301 16.11 -1.37 -10.62
N GLN A 302 17.32 -1.93 -10.67
CA GLN A 302 18.14 -1.87 -11.87
C GLN A 302 17.42 -2.46 -13.09
N MET A 303 16.76 -3.61 -12.91
CA MET A 303 16.04 -4.29 -13.99
C MET A 303 14.79 -3.50 -14.37
N GLU A 304 14.02 -3.03 -13.39
CA GLU A 304 12.82 -2.21 -13.64
C GLU A 304 13.16 -0.92 -14.38
N ASN A 305 14.18 -0.19 -13.92
CA ASN A 305 14.63 1.03 -14.55
C ASN A 305 15.14 0.78 -15.98
N MET A 306 15.81 -0.35 -16.21
CA MET A 306 16.34 -0.71 -17.54
C MET A 306 15.23 -0.94 -18.56
N TRP A 307 14.25 -1.79 -18.27
CA TRP A 307 13.20 -2.06 -19.26
C TRP A 307 12.07 -1.03 -19.24
N GLY A 308 11.86 -0.31 -18.15
CA GLY A 308 10.71 0.59 -17.97
C GLY A 308 11.00 2.05 -18.28
N ASN A 309 12.21 2.50 -17.93
CA ASN A 309 12.71 3.86 -18.15
C ASN A 309 13.86 3.92 -19.16
N PHE A 310 14.33 2.78 -19.67
CA PHE A 310 15.49 2.69 -20.58
C PHE A 310 16.77 3.26 -19.94
N ARG A 311 16.96 3.05 -18.63
CA ARG A 311 18.10 3.52 -17.85
C ARG A 311 18.70 2.38 -17.01
N SER A 312 20.01 2.23 -17.04
CA SER A 312 20.73 1.18 -16.29
C SER A 312 21.21 1.62 -14.90
N ASN A 313 20.96 2.86 -14.49
CA ASN A 313 21.36 3.38 -13.18
C ASN A 313 20.61 2.60 -12.07
N PRO A 314 21.30 1.88 -11.17
CA PRO A 314 20.65 1.10 -10.13
C PRO A 314 20.30 1.95 -8.89
N ASP A 315 20.61 3.24 -8.86
CA ASP A 315 20.25 4.16 -7.78
C ASP A 315 18.72 4.23 -7.58
N PRO A 316 18.19 3.73 -6.44
CA PRO A 316 16.76 3.72 -6.19
C PRO A 316 16.19 5.11 -5.84
N PHE A 317 17.03 6.12 -5.55
CA PHE A 317 16.58 7.47 -5.20
C PHE A 317 16.52 8.42 -6.40
N ALA A 318 17.10 8.04 -7.54
CA ALA A 318 17.31 8.95 -8.66
C ALA A 318 16.02 9.36 -9.39
N ARG A 319 15.05 8.44 -9.53
CA ARG A 319 13.80 8.68 -10.28
C ARG A 319 12.75 7.61 -9.94
N ASP A 320 11.47 8.00 -9.92
CA ASP A 320 10.32 7.10 -9.69
C ASP A 320 10.50 6.30 -8.39
N ASN A 321 10.31 4.99 -8.36
CA ASN A 321 10.62 4.09 -7.23
C ASN A 321 10.11 4.53 -5.84
N ILE A 322 8.96 5.20 -5.78
CA ILE A 322 8.37 5.58 -4.48
C ILE A 322 8.07 4.36 -3.60
N MET A 323 7.93 3.17 -4.19
CA MET A 323 7.73 1.94 -3.43
C MET A 323 8.92 1.55 -2.55
N TYR A 324 10.14 2.01 -2.86
CA TYR A 324 11.27 1.85 -1.97
C TYR A 324 11.31 2.97 -0.93
N TYR A 325 11.60 4.20 -1.36
CA TYR A 325 11.94 5.27 -0.42
C TYR A 325 10.72 5.98 0.17
N GLY A 326 9.53 5.91 -0.45
CA GLY A 326 8.29 6.38 0.18
C GLY A 326 7.86 5.49 1.33
N TRP A 327 7.95 4.16 1.14
CA TRP A 327 7.69 3.21 2.21
C TRP A 327 8.77 3.27 3.31
N TYR A 328 10.04 3.33 2.92
CA TYR A 328 11.14 3.46 3.87
C TYR A 328 11.04 4.75 4.68
N GLY A 329 10.78 5.89 4.01
CA GLY A 329 10.54 7.17 4.66
C GLY A 329 9.39 7.10 5.68
N GLY A 330 8.27 6.44 5.33
CA GLY A 330 7.14 6.30 6.25
C GLY A 330 7.52 5.56 7.54
N MET A 331 8.42 4.57 7.44
CA MET A 331 8.84 3.75 8.58
C MET A 331 9.77 4.55 9.50
N LEU A 332 10.71 5.26 8.89
CA LEU A 332 11.62 6.16 9.59
C LEU A 332 10.82 7.28 10.29
N GLY A 333 9.85 7.87 9.60
CA GLY A 333 8.98 8.93 10.14
C GLY A 333 8.14 8.46 11.34
N ILE A 334 7.52 7.28 11.26
CA ILE A 334 6.78 6.70 12.39
C ILE A 334 7.70 6.45 13.59
N ASN A 335 8.86 5.83 13.36
CA ASN A 335 9.81 5.57 14.44
C ASN A 335 10.31 6.88 15.08
N LEU A 336 10.61 7.90 14.27
CA LEU A 336 11.00 9.22 14.73
C LEU A 336 9.90 9.88 15.57
N CYS A 337 8.63 9.83 15.16
CA CYS A 337 7.52 10.35 15.95
C CYS A 337 7.35 9.64 17.31
N ASN A 338 7.62 8.33 17.37
CA ASN A 338 7.53 7.54 18.59
C ASN A 338 8.69 7.78 19.56
N THR A 339 9.91 7.89 19.04
CA THR A 339 11.14 7.79 19.84
C THR A 339 11.92 9.09 19.94
N GLY A 340 11.80 9.97 18.94
CA GLY A 340 12.69 11.10 18.75
C GLY A 340 14.11 10.72 18.28
N ASP A 341 14.33 9.47 17.86
CA ASP A 341 15.64 9.01 17.39
C ASP A 341 15.97 9.55 15.99
N GLU A 342 16.97 10.44 15.93
CA GLU A 342 17.42 11.11 14.71
C GLU A 342 18.57 10.38 13.99
N GLN A 343 18.93 9.16 14.36
CA GLN A 343 20.11 8.48 13.79
C GLN A 343 20.07 8.40 12.26
N PHE A 344 18.90 8.18 11.66
CA PHE A 344 18.69 8.10 10.21
C PHE A 344 18.42 9.46 9.53
N ASN A 345 18.40 10.55 10.30
CA ASN A 345 18.33 11.90 9.75
C ASN A 345 19.72 12.53 9.55
N LYS A 346 20.77 11.94 10.13
CA LYS A 346 22.14 12.41 9.92
C LYS A 346 22.54 12.25 8.45
N PRO A 347 23.26 13.20 7.84
CA PRO A 347 23.76 13.06 6.47
C PRO A 347 24.54 11.75 6.29
N GLY A 348 24.22 11.01 5.23
CA GLY A 348 24.89 9.73 4.89
C GLY A 348 24.54 8.56 5.81
N SER A 349 23.64 8.72 6.77
CA SER A 349 23.19 7.64 7.67
C SER A 349 22.47 6.51 6.93
N ILE A 350 21.88 6.82 5.77
CA ILE A 350 21.32 5.82 4.86
C ILE A 350 22.34 5.61 3.75
N SER A 351 22.95 4.43 3.70
CA SER A 351 24.03 4.11 2.76
C SER A 351 23.74 2.79 2.05
N LEU A 352 23.34 2.87 0.78
CA LEU A 352 23.00 1.72 -0.04
C LEU A 352 24.21 1.26 -0.83
N LYS A 353 24.73 0.07 -0.51
CA LYS A 353 25.92 -0.50 -1.16
C LYS A 353 25.51 -1.44 -2.29
N HIS A 354 25.87 -1.09 -3.51
CA HIS A 354 25.71 -1.95 -4.68
C HIS A 354 26.86 -2.97 -4.77
N PRO A 355 26.63 -4.21 -5.23
CA PRO A 355 27.70 -5.20 -5.42
C PRO A 355 28.83 -4.77 -6.37
N SER A 356 28.61 -3.77 -7.23
CA SER A 356 29.67 -3.18 -8.06
C SER A 356 30.63 -2.25 -7.31
N GLY A 357 30.41 -2.01 -6.02
CA GLY A 357 31.16 -1.04 -5.20
C GLY A 357 30.59 0.39 -5.22
N ALA A 358 29.53 0.66 -5.98
CA ALA A 358 28.85 1.95 -5.93
C ALA A 358 28.09 2.11 -4.60
N VAL A 359 28.05 3.33 -4.07
CA VAL A 359 27.37 3.65 -2.82
C VAL A 359 26.43 4.83 -3.07
N TYR A 360 25.17 4.69 -2.65
CA TYR A 360 24.15 5.73 -2.75
C TYR A 360 23.77 6.19 -1.33
N GLU A 361 24.16 7.42 -1.00
CA GLU A 361 23.97 7.98 0.33
C GLU A 361 22.76 8.91 0.39
N SER A 362 22.08 8.90 1.53
CA SER A 362 20.92 9.73 1.81
C SER A 362 20.73 9.91 3.32
N SER A 363 19.65 10.60 3.67
CA SER A 363 19.14 10.77 5.03
C SER A 363 17.61 10.83 4.97
N PHE A 364 16.94 10.77 6.11
CA PHE A 364 15.49 10.93 6.16
C PHE A 364 15.03 12.27 5.57
N SER A 365 15.66 13.40 5.93
CA SER A 365 15.40 14.71 5.31
C SER A 365 15.64 14.73 3.79
N ASP A 366 16.69 14.07 3.29
CA ASP A 366 16.93 13.96 1.84
C ASP A 366 15.82 13.20 1.12
N ILE A 367 15.40 12.05 1.68
CA ILE A 367 14.26 11.27 1.18
C ILE A 367 12.99 12.13 1.12
N CYS A 368 12.67 12.86 2.19
CA CYS A 368 11.51 13.76 2.23
C CYS A 368 11.62 14.87 1.18
N ASN A 369 12.80 15.45 0.98
CA ASN A 369 12.99 16.46 -0.06
C ASN A 369 12.83 15.89 -1.47
N ILE A 370 13.30 14.67 -1.73
CA ILE A 370 13.11 13.95 -3.01
C ILE A 370 11.62 13.69 -3.24
N LEU A 371 10.89 13.18 -2.24
CA LEU A 371 9.45 12.95 -2.28
C LEU A 371 8.70 14.23 -2.65
N ARG A 372 8.94 15.32 -1.90
CA ARG A 372 8.32 16.63 -2.13
C ARG A 372 8.58 17.14 -3.56
N LYS A 373 9.82 17.08 -4.04
CA LYS A 373 10.18 17.50 -5.40
C LYS A 373 9.46 16.69 -6.47
N ASN A 374 9.41 15.37 -6.32
CA ASN A 374 8.75 14.49 -7.29
C ASN A 374 7.23 14.68 -7.30
N MET A 375 6.60 14.83 -6.13
CA MET A 375 5.18 15.15 -6.01
C MET A 375 4.87 16.52 -6.64
N ALA A 376 5.67 17.54 -6.34
CA ALA A 376 5.48 18.88 -6.91
C ALA A 376 5.66 18.90 -8.44
N ALA A 377 6.61 18.13 -8.98
CA ALA A 377 6.90 18.08 -10.41
C ALA A 377 5.91 17.22 -11.22
N SER A 378 5.17 16.31 -10.59
CA SER A 378 4.24 15.44 -11.29
C SER A 378 2.95 16.16 -11.70
N ASP A 379 2.49 15.99 -12.94
CA ASP A 379 1.17 16.43 -13.41
C ASP A 379 0.02 15.88 -12.54
N PHE A 380 0.23 14.71 -11.93
CA PHE A 380 -0.75 14.05 -11.06
C PHE A 380 -0.58 14.38 -9.58
N CYS A 381 0.44 15.17 -9.20
CA CYS A 381 0.92 15.34 -7.81
C CYS A 381 1.37 14.04 -7.08
N LEU A 382 0.98 12.88 -7.62
CA LEU A 382 1.46 11.55 -7.29
C LEU A 382 2.40 11.09 -8.40
N PHE A 383 3.37 10.24 -8.07
CA PHE A 383 4.36 9.77 -9.04
C PHE A 383 4.61 8.25 -8.97
N PRO A 384 5.27 7.66 -10.00
CA PRO A 384 5.30 6.20 -10.17
C PRO A 384 6.07 5.41 -9.11
N CYS A 385 5.57 4.20 -8.80
CA CYS A 385 6.24 3.15 -8.02
C CYS A 385 7.19 2.39 -8.95
N GLU A 386 6.70 1.39 -9.68
CA GLU A 386 7.36 0.87 -10.87
C GLU A 386 7.29 1.90 -12.00
N PRO A 387 8.18 1.82 -13.02
CA PRO A 387 8.14 2.76 -14.12
C PRO A 387 6.74 2.89 -14.73
N ARG A 388 6.26 4.14 -14.75
CA ARG A 388 4.96 4.60 -15.24
C ARG A 388 3.73 4.28 -14.38
N TRP A 389 3.77 3.33 -13.47
CA TRP A 389 2.59 2.99 -12.66
C TRP A 389 2.52 3.80 -11.37
N ILE A 390 1.51 4.66 -11.25
CA ILE A 390 1.23 5.45 -10.05
C ILE A 390 0.25 4.68 -9.17
N TYR A 391 0.62 4.45 -7.91
CA TYR A 391 -0.25 3.83 -6.91
C TYR A 391 -0.53 4.87 -5.82
N PRO A 392 -1.80 5.19 -5.53
CA PRO A 392 -2.17 6.05 -4.41
C PRO A 392 -1.60 5.58 -3.09
N ILE A 393 -1.62 4.26 -2.82
CA ILE A 393 -1.11 3.72 -1.56
C ILE A 393 0.39 3.98 -1.37
N CYS A 394 1.25 3.79 -2.39
CA CYS A 394 2.68 4.13 -2.25
C CYS A 394 2.87 5.64 -1.97
N ASN A 395 2.07 6.48 -2.63
CA ASN A 395 2.15 7.93 -2.47
C ASN A 395 1.64 8.41 -1.11
N ASN A 396 0.69 7.70 -0.51
CA ASN A 396 0.25 7.98 0.86
C ASN A 396 1.37 7.75 1.89
N PHE A 397 2.23 6.72 1.69
CA PHE A 397 3.45 6.56 2.51
C PHE A 397 4.46 7.69 2.31
N GLY A 398 4.58 8.18 1.07
CA GLY A 398 5.36 9.39 0.78
C GLY A 398 4.83 10.61 1.54
N ALA A 399 3.52 10.87 1.47
CA ALA A 399 2.86 11.96 2.19
C ALA A 399 3.03 11.82 3.72
N LEU A 400 2.90 10.60 4.24
CA LEU A 400 3.13 10.27 5.64
C LEU A 400 4.56 10.66 6.08
N SER A 401 5.55 10.35 5.26
CA SER A 401 6.96 10.71 5.52
C SER A 401 7.12 12.23 5.67
N LEU A 402 6.51 13.00 4.75
CA LEU A 402 6.55 14.47 4.78
C LEU A 402 5.85 15.02 6.03
N LYS A 403 4.68 14.47 6.38
CA LYS A 403 3.93 14.92 7.56
C LYS A 403 4.66 14.64 8.87
N CYS A 404 5.31 13.47 8.99
CA CYS A 404 6.20 13.17 10.12
C CYS A 404 7.38 14.15 10.20
N HIS A 405 8.00 14.46 9.06
CA HIS A 405 9.12 15.40 8.98
C HIS A 405 8.71 16.81 9.41
N ASP A 406 7.56 17.31 8.92
CA ASP A 406 7.00 18.61 9.29
C ASP A 406 6.74 18.71 10.80
N ARG A 407 6.15 17.66 11.40
CA ARG A 407 5.90 17.63 12.85
C ARG A 407 7.18 17.76 13.67
N VAL A 408 8.21 16.99 13.32
CA VAL A 408 9.40 16.85 14.17
C VAL A 408 10.37 18.00 13.96
N TYR A 409 10.52 18.46 12.72
CA TYR A 409 11.49 19.50 12.35
C TYR A 409 10.88 20.89 12.12
N GLY A 410 9.55 21.02 12.17
CA GLY A 410 8.86 22.29 11.95
C GLY A 410 8.91 22.78 10.50
N THR A 411 9.15 21.89 9.53
CA THR A 411 9.07 22.22 8.10
C THR A 411 7.62 22.26 7.59
N SER A 412 7.44 22.63 6.33
CA SER A 412 6.15 22.74 5.64
C SER A 412 6.04 21.87 4.38
N TYR A 413 6.82 20.79 4.29
CA TYR A 413 6.93 19.98 3.08
C TYR A 413 5.62 19.31 2.66
N TRP A 414 4.85 18.80 3.62
CA TRP A 414 3.51 18.26 3.36
C TRP A 414 2.53 19.40 3.15
N GLU A 415 2.53 20.42 4.01
CA GLU A 415 1.59 21.54 3.94
C GLU A 415 1.65 22.27 2.58
N GLU A 416 2.83 22.44 2.01
CA GLU A 416 3.05 23.04 0.68
C GLU A 416 2.35 22.29 -0.46
N ILE A 417 2.15 20.97 -0.34
CA ILE A 417 1.61 20.13 -1.41
C ILE A 417 0.26 19.49 -1.07
N ARG A 418 -0.18 19.56 0.19
CA ARG A 418 -1.37 18.84 0.71
C ARG A 418 -2.61 19.10 -0.13
N GLU A 419 -2.92 20.37 -0.40
CA GLU A 419 -4.13 20.76 -1.15
C GLU A 419 -4.10 20.18 -2.57
N ARG A 420 -2.98 20.36 -3.28
CA ARG A 420 -2.82 19.83 -4.64
C ARG A 420 -2.82 18.31 -4.67
N TYR A 421 -2.25 17.66 -3.66
CA TYR A 421 -2.25 16.20 -3.52
C TYR A 421 -3.69 15.70 -3.32
N GLN A 422 -4.45 16.30 -2.40
CA GLN A 422 -5.85 15.96 -2.16
C GLN A 422 -6.69 16.18 -3.41
N GLU A 423 -6.58 17.35 -4.06
CA GLU A 423 -7.30 17.65 -5.29
C GLU A 423 -6.96 16.64 -6.39
N SER A 424 -5.69 16.32 -6.59
CA SER A 424 -5.25 15.37 -7.60
C SER A 424 -5.75 13.97 -7.29
N LEU A 425 -5.69 13.52 -6.04
CA LEU A 425 -6.25 12.24 -5.63
C LEU A 425 -7.77 12.21 -5.90
N GLU A 426 -8.50 13.23 -5.48
CA GLU A 426 -9.94 13.35 -5.68
C GLU A 426 -10.32 13.42 -7.15
N ARG A 427 -9.60 14.13 -8.01
CA ARG A 427 -9.95 14.30 -9.43
C ARG A 427 -9.45 13.15 -10.31
N GLU A 428 -8.24 12.67 -10.06
CA GLU A 428 -7.53 11.74 -10.93
C GLU A 428 -7.64 10.28 -10.46
N PHE A 429 -7.80 10.01 -9.17
CA PHE A 429 -7.72 8.64 -8.63
C PHE A 429 -8.96 8.16 -7.91
N VAL A 430 -9.96 9.02 -7.68
CA VAL A 430 -11.27 8.61 -7.16
C VAL A 430 -12.25 8.42 -8.32
N THR A 431 -13.11 7.40 -8.29
CA THR A 431 -14.18 7.19 -9.27
C THR A 431 -15.38 8.10 -8.98
N ILE A 432 -16.36 8.17 -9.91
CA ILE A 432 -17.58 8.98 -9.70
C ILE A 432 -18.36 8.55 -8.45
N ASN A 433 -18.33 7.26 -8.10
CA ASN A 433 -18.98 6.73 -6.90
C ASN A 433 -18.06 6.70 -5.66
N GLY A 434 -16.92 7.43 -5.68
CA GLY A 434 -16.10 7.65 -4.49
C GLY A 434 -15.05 6.58 -4.16
N ARG A 435 -14.88 5.56 -5.00
CA ARG A 435 -13.88 4.49 -4.81
C ARG A 435 -12.50 4.95 -5.27
N ILE A 436 -11.46 4.67 -4.49
CA ILE A 436 -10.08 4.99 -4.89
C ILE A 436 -9.57 3.90 -5.85
N THR A 437 -9.06 4.29 -7.01
CA THR A 437 -8.46 3.37 -7.99
C THR A 437 -7.11 2.89 -7.48
N ALA A 438 -6.83 1.59 -7.60
CA ALA A 438 -5.56 1.01 -7.13
C ALA A 438 -4.33 1.56 -7.86
N ILE A 439 -4.43 1.75 -9.19
CA ILE A 439 -3.31 2.18 -10.04
C ILE A 439 -3.73 3.08 -11.19
N ARG A 440 -2.78 3.88 -11.69
CA ARG A 440 -2.91 4.62 -12.94
C ARG A 440 -1.57 4.68 -13.68
N ASP A 441 -1.59 4.45 -14.99
CA ASP A 441 -0.42 4.66 -15.84
C ASP A 441 -0.21 6.16 -16.12
N TYR A 442 1.03 6.62 -15.94
CA TYR A 442 1.43 8.02 -16.03
C TYR A 442 1.31 8.61 -17.45
N HIS A 443 1.53 7.80 -18.49
CA HIS A 443 1.56 8.29 -19.87
C HIS A 443 0.23 8.13 -20.60
N THR A 444 -0.54 7.10 -20.29
CA THR A 444 -1.81 6.79 -20.93
C THR A 444 -2.99 7.23 -20.09
N GLY A 445 -2.81 7.39 -18.77
CA GLY A 445 -3.90 7.64 -17.82
C GLY A 445 -4.79 6.41 -17.61
N MET A 446 -4.42 5.24 -18.12
CA MET A 446 -5.21 4.02 -17.96
C MET A 446 -5.18 3.53 -16.50
N THR A 447 -6.28 2.94 -16.06
CA THR A 447 -6.38 2.24 -14.77
C THR A 447 -6.82 0.80 -15.02
N ILE A 448 -6.63 -0.08 -14.03
CA ILE A 448 -7.06 -1.47 -14.09
C ILE A 448 -8.14 -1.70 -13.03
N PRO A 449 -9.43 -1.57 -13.38
CA PRO A 449 -10.53 -1.72 -12.42
C PRO A 449 -10.57 -3.10 -11.75
N ALA A 450 -10.02 -4.14 -12.40
CA ALA A 450 -9.97 -5.47 -11.81
C ALA A 450 -9.10 -5.53 -10.54
N LEU A 451 -8.21 -4.56 -10.30
CA LEU A 451 -7.39 -4.47 -9.10
C LEU A 451 -8.08 -3.73 -7.93
N THR A 452 -9.23 -3.07 -8.17
CA THR A 452 -10.03 -2.56 -7.04
C THR A 452 -10.70 -3.74 -6.35
N ALA A 453 -10.49 -3.86 -5.05
CA ALA A 453 -10.89 -5.00 -4.23
C ALA A 453 -11.26 -4.50 -2.83
N THR A 454 -12.06 -5.24 -2.08
CA THR A 454 -12.52 -4.80 -0.75
C THR A 454 -11.35 -4.57 0.20
N MET A 455 -10.35 -5.46 0.15
CA MET A 455 -9.09 -5.29 0.85
C MET A 455 -8.35 -4.01 0.46
N ALA A 456 -8.23 -3.74 -0.86
CA ALA A 456 -7.47 -2.60 -1.38
C ALA A 456 -8.08 -1.24 -0.99
N ASP A 457 -9.41 -1.15 -1.00
CA ASP A 457 -10.11 0.05 -0.56
C ASP A 457 -10.01 0.26 0.96
N ALA A 458 -10.18 -0.81 1.74
CA ALA A 458 -10.05 -0.74 3.19
C ALA A 458 -8.64 -0.33 3.63
N VAL A 459 -7.60 -0.97 3.10
CA VAL A 459 -6.20 -0.65 3.47
C VAL A 459 -5.80 0.76 3.06
N THR A 460 -6.35 1.27 1.95
CA THR A 460 -6.11 2.66 1.55
C THR A 460 -6.69 3.63 2.57
N ALA A 461 -7.86 3.34 3.14
CA ALA A 461 -8.45 4.16 4.21
C ALA A 461 -7.55 4.22 5.46
N LEU A 462 -6.99 3.07 5.89
CA LEU A 462 -6.05 3.01 7.01
C LEU A 462 -4.82 3.91 6.78
N PHE A 463 -4.14 3.76 5.65
CA PHE A 463 -2.87 4.45 5.41
C PHE A 463 -2.98 5.90 4.96
N ILE A 464 -4.16 6.34 4.50
CA ILE A 464 -4.40 7.75 4.17
C ILE A 464 -4.94 8.54 5.36
N HIS A 465 -5.49 7.88 6.39
CA HIS A 465 -6.08 8.54 7.56
C HIS A 465 -5.14 9.54 8.23
N PRO A 466 -3.84 9.24 8.43
CA PRO A 466 -2.93 10.20 9.04
C PRO A 466 -2.72 11.49 8.26
N VAL A 467 -2.91 11.48 6.94
CA VAL A 467 -2.55 12.62 6.06
C VAL A 467 -3.76 13.36 5.51
N LEU A 468 -4.84 12.63 5.16
CA LEU A 468 -6.11 13.15 4.64
C LEU A 468 -7.28 12.42 5.31
N PRO A 469 -7.54 12.68 6.60
CA PRO A 469 -8.51 11.91 7.37
C PRO A 469 -9.94 12.00 6.85
N GLU A 470 -10.34 13.14 6.31
CA GLU A 470 -11.63 13.34 5.63
C GLU A 470 -11.85 12.36 4.48
N LEU A 471 -10.80 12.07 3.69
CA LEU A 471 -10.87 11.11 2.61
C LEU A 471 -10.84 9.67 3.11
N ALA A 472 -10.07 9.39 4.16
CA ALA A 472 -10.04 8.09 4.79
C ALA A 472 -11.42 7.68 5.34
N CYS A 473 -12.06 8.56 6.13
CA CYS A 473 -13.39 8.28 6.68
C CYS A 473 -14.41 8.10 5.56
N ARG A 474 -14.41 8.95 4.51
CA ARG A 474 -15.28 8.76 3.34
C ARG A 474 -15.06 7.40 2.67
N SER A 475 -13.80 7.03 2.46
CA SER A 475 -13.44 5.75 1.85
C SER A 475 -13.91 4.57 2.71
N TRP A 476 -13.74 4.63 4.03
CA TRP A 476 -14.20 3.60 4.95
C TRP A 476 -15.72 3.46 4.93
N GLU A 477 -16.48 4.56 5.06
CA GLU A 477 -17.93 4.53 5.07
C GLU A 477 -18.51 3.94 3.78
N ILE A 478 -17.89 4.20 2.63
CA ILE A 478 -18.26 3.57 1.35
C ILE A 478 -18.01 2.06 1.40
N VAL A 479 -16.85 1.61 1.88
CA VAL A 479 -16.53 0.19 2.04
C VAL A 479 -17.51 -0.48 3.01
N ARG A 480 -17.74 0.12 4.19
CA ARG A 480 -18.62 -0.36 5.23
C ARG A 480 -20.05 -0.55 4.75
N ASN A 481 -20.55 0.38 3.93
CA ASN A 481 -21.91 0.34 3.41
C ASN A 481 -22.08 -0.60 2.20
N ASP A 482 -21.17 -0.55 1.23
CA ASP A 482 -21.37 -1.22 -0.06
C ASP A 482 -20.73 -2.62 -0.12
N LEU A 483 -19.71 -2.90 0.70
CA LEU A 483 -18.92 -4.13 0.61
C LEU A 483 -18.98 -5.03 1.84
N ILE A 484 -19.48 -4.52 2.97
CA ILE A 484 -19.53 -5.26 4.23
C ILE A 484 -20.98 -5.44 4.66
N LYS A 485 -21.41 -6.70 4.77
CA LYS A 485 -22.74 -7.04 5.31
C LYS A 485 -22.57 -7.60 6.71
N VAL A 486 -23.28 -7.00 7.66
CA VAL A 486 -23.33 -7.45 9.05
C VAL A 486 -24.78 -7.80 9.40
N GLY A 487 -25.00 -8.96 10.02
CA GLY A 487 -26.32 -9.37 10.50
C GLY A 487 -26.28 -10.68 11.26
N GLN A 488 -27.12 -10.82 12.30
CA GLN A 488 -27.24 -12.03 13.12
C GLN A 488 -25.89 -12.54 13.70
N GLY A 489 -25.00 -11.62 14.08
CA GLY A 489 -23.66 -11.96 14.59
C GLY A 489 -22.71 -12.55 13.53
N LYS A 490 -23.03 -12.40 12.24
CA LYS A 490 -22.19 -12.83 11.12
C LYS A 490 -21.79 -11.65 10.27
N ILE A 491 -20.62 -11.77 9.64
CA ILE A 491 -20.09 -10.80 8.70
C ILE A 491 -19.78 -11.46 7.35
N GLU A 492 -20.12 -10.79 6.26
CA GLU A 492 -19.79 -11.18 4.90
C GLU A 492 -19.13 -10.01 4.16
N LEU A 493 -18.02 -10.29 3.49
CA LEU A 493 -17.33 -9.36 2.62
C LEU A 493 -17.69 -9.67 1.16
N LEU A 494 -18.12 -8.65 0.40
CA LEU A 494 -18.18 -8.75 -1.05
C LEU A 494 -16.75 -8.77 -1.59
N THR A 495 -16.29 -9.94 -2.00
CA THR A 495 -14.91 -10.17 -2.42
C THR A 495 -14.80 -10.48 -3.90
N ASN A 496 -13.69 -10.10 -4.52
CA ASN A 496 -13.32 -10.54 -5.86
C ASN A 496 -12.08 -11.46 -5.82
N GLY A 497 -11.48 -11.75 -6.98
CA GLY A 497 -10.36 -12.68 -7.09
C GLY A 497 -9.15 -12.29 -6.24
N TRP A 498 -8.82 -11.00 -6.18
CA TRP A 498 -7.63 -10.51 -5.46
C TRP A 498 -7.80 -10.53 -3.94
N ASP A 499 -9.02 -10.35 -3.44
CA ASP A 499 -9.35 -10.49 -2.01
C ASP A 499 -9.14 -11.92 -1.49
N LYS A 500 -8.93 -12.90 -2.37
CA LYS A 500 -8.75 -14.32 -1.99
C LYS A 500 -7.29 -14.74 -2.02
N ILE A 501 -6.37 -13.80 -2.26
CA ILE A 501 -4.93 -14.04 -2.37
C ILE A 501 -4.22 -13.26 -1.27
N ASP A 502 -3.40 -13.95 -0.49
CA ASP A 502 -2.46 -13.32 0.43
C ASP A 502 -1.31 -12.72 -0.38
N PHE A 503 -1.27 -11.38 -0.48
CA PHE A 503 -0.26 -10.68 -1.29
C PHE A 503 1.17 -10.90 -0.80
N GLY A 504 1.36 -11.29 0.47
CA GLY A 504 2.70 -11.53 1.02
C GLY A 504 3.30 -12.86 0.58
N ASN A 505 2.50 -13.78 0.02
CA ASN A 505 3.00 -15.07 -0.47
C ASN A 505 2.33 -15.62 -1.75
N TYR A 506 1.39 -14.87 -2.34
CA TYR A 506 0.57 -15.20 -3.51
C TYR A 506 -0.24 -16.50 -3.39
N ARG A 507 -0.47 -17.00 -2.18
CA ARG A 507 -1.29 -18.19 -1.96
C ARG A 507 -2.73 -17.79 -1.68
N ARG A 508 -3.64 -18.69 -2.02
CA ARG A 508 -5.06 -18.50 -1.74
C ARG A 508 -5.31 -18.52 -0.22
N SER A 509 -5.77 -17.41 0.33
CA SER A 509 -6.08 -17.25 1.75
C SER A 509 -6.86 -15.95 1.97
N MET A 510 -7.77 -15.93 2.96
CA MET A 510 -8.48 -14.71 3.39
C MET A 510 -7.79 -14.00 4.57
N LEU A 511 -6.74 -14.58 5.16
CA LEU A 511 -6.10 -14.05 6.38
C LEU A 511 -5.71 -12.58 6.25
N THR A 512 -5.02 -12.23 5.15
CA THR A 512 -4.57 -10.86 4.91
C THR A 512 -5.72 -9.91 4.65
N THR A 513 -6.77 -10.34 3.94
CA THR A 513 -7.96 -9.54 3.70
C THR A 513 -8.75 -9.29 4.99
N TYR A 514 -8.99 -10.34 5.80
CA TYR A 514 -9.65 -10.17 7.10
C TYR A 514 -8.82 -9.27 8.02
N GLY A 515 -7.51 -9.49 8.10
CA GLY A 515 -6.61 -8.68 8.92
C GLY A 515 -6.58 -7.21 8.49
N LEU A 516 -6.46 -6.91 7.20
CA LEU A 516 -6.45 -5.54 6.71
C LEU A 516 -7.79 -4.83 6.88
N VAL A 517 -8.90 -5.48 6.54
CA VAL A 517 -10.23 -4.87 6.71
C VAL A 517 -10.52 -4.65 8.19
N ALA A 518 -10.15 -5.58 9.08
CA ALA A 518 -10.32 -5.41 10.52
C ALA A 518 -9.40 -4.32 11.10
N ALA A 519 -8.14 -4.21 10.65
CA ALA A 519 -7.24 -3.13 11.06
C ALA A 519 -7.75 -1.76 10.62
N SER A 520 -8.26 -1.64 9.39
CA SER A 520 -8.92 -0.43 8.92
C SER A 520 -10.18 -0.11 9.72
N ALA A 521 -10.98 -1.12 10.07
CA ALA A 521 -12.15 -0.95 10.91
C ALA A 521 -11.78 -0.39 12.29
N ARG A 522 -10.74 -0.95 12.94
CA ARG A 522 -10.21 -0.43 14.22
C ARG A 522 -9.81 1.02 14.12
N GLU A 523 -9.02 1.38 13.11
CA GLU A 523 -8.57 2.76 12.92
C GLU A 523 -9.75 3.73 12.72
N MET A 524 -10.80 3.26 12.06
CA MET A 524 -12.04 4.02 11.82
C MET A 524 -13.05 3.94 12.99
N GLY A 525 -12.71 3.23 14.07
CA GLY A 525 -13.59 3.05 15.24
C GLY A 525 -14.81 2.16 15.02
N ASP A 526 -14.80 1.30 13.99
CA ASP A 526 -15.81 0.29 13.73
C ASP A 526 -15.43 -1.04 14.40
N ASP A 527 -15.56 -1.08 15.72
CA ASP A 527 -15.22 -2.27 16.52
C ASP A 527 -16.13 -3.46 16.20
N GLU A 528 -17.39 -3.23 15.79
CA GLU A 528 -18.32 -4.29 15.38
C GLU A 528 -17.75 -5.10 14.20
N VAL A 529 -17.31 -4.42 13.14
CA VAL A 529 -16.72 -5.07 11.97
C VAL A 529 -15.40 -5.74 12.32
N ALA A 530 -14.54 -5.07 13.09
CA ALA A 530 -13.25 -5.62 13.49
C ALA A 530 -13.42 -6.93 14.28
N ASP A 531 -14.27 -6.92 15.31
CA ASP A 531 -14.48 -8.07 16.19
C ASP A 531 -15.11 -9.25 15.44
N LEU A 532 -16.12 -9.01 14.61
CA LEU A 532 -16.76 -10.07 13.81
C LEU A 532 -15.80 -10.69 12.80
N LEU A 533 -14.93 -9.90 12.16
CA LEU A 533 -13.91 -10.42 11.26
C LEU A 533 -12.84 -11.23 11.98
N LEU A 534 -12.37 -10.77 13.14
CA LEU A 534 -11.39 -11.50 13.94
C LEU A 534 -11.96 -12.82 14.46
N GLN A 535 -13.22 -12.82 14.91
CA GLN A 535 -13.92 -14.04 15.34
C GLN A 535 -14.07 -15.02 14.17
N ARG A 536 -14.50 -14.54 13.00
CA ARG A 536 -14.63 -15.36 11.80
C ARG A 536 -13.28 -15.92 11.36
N MET A 537 -12.23 -15.10 11.39
CA MET A 537 -10.87 -15.50 11.05
C MET A 537 -10.36 -16.60 11.98
N ASP A 538 -10.50 -16.45 13.30
CA ASP A 538 -10.06 -17.48 14.27
C ASP A 538 -10.86 -18.80 14.12
N SER A 539 -12.12 -18.72 13.68
CA SER A 539 -12.94 -19.90 13.38
C SER A 539 -12.56 -20.60 12.07
N GLU A 540 -12.24 -19.85 11.00
CA GLU A 540 -11.91 -20.40 9.68
C GLU A 540 -10.43 -20.81 9.57
N TYR A 541 -9.55 -20.12 10.30
CA TYR A 541 -8.09 -20.28 10.25
C TYR A 541 -7.54 -20.46 11.67
N PRO A 542 -7.64 -21.67 12.25
CA PRO A 542 -7.10 -21.92 13.57
C PRO A 542 -5.58 -21.69 13.58
N SER A 543 -5.12 -20.95 14.58
CA SER A 543 -3.70 -20.67 14.81
C SER A 543 -3.06 -21.74 15.69
N GLU A 544 -1.75 -21.92 15.54
CA GLU A 544 -0.91 -22.74 16.41
C GLU A 544 0.09 -21.86 17.17
N VAL A 545 0.52 -22.30 18.36
CA VAL A 545 1.55 -21.61 19.15
C VAL A 545 2.79 -22.48 19.20
N ILE A 546 3.90 -21.99 18.66
CA ILE A 546 5.18 -22.69 18.60
C ILE A 546 6.23 -21.84 19.32
N GLY A 547 6.83 -22.36 20.38
CA GLY A 547 7.86 -21.63 21.15
C GLY A 547 7.38 -20.29 21.72
N GLY A 548 6.07 -20.17 22.01
CA GLY A 548 5.38 -18.97 22.49
C GLY A 548 5.12 -17.91 21.41
N VAL A 549 5.20 -18.29 20.13
CA VAL A 549 4.85 -17.44 18.98
C VAL A 549 3.59 -17.97 18.33
N ARG A 550 2.63 -17.10 18.02
CA ARG A 550 1.38 -17.48 17.36
C ARG A 550 1.55 -17.47 15.86
N HIS A 551 1.13 -18.55 15.20
CA HIS A 551 1.22 -18.77 13.77
C HIS A 551 -0.15 -19.09 13.19
N TYR A 552 -0.50 -18.44 12.08
CA TYR A 552 -1.63 -18.82 11.24
C TYR A 552 -1.13 -19.63 10.06
N LYS A 553 -1.59 -20.88 9.94
CA LYS A 553 -1.15 -21.79 8.87
C LYS A 553 -1.42 -21.17 7.50
N GLY A 554 -0.37 -21.05 6.68
CA GLY A 554 -0.45 -20.50 5.33
C GLY A 554 -0.51 -18.97 5.25
N GLY A 555 -0.52 -18.26 6.38
CA GLY A 555 -0.40 -16.80 6.40
C GLY A 555 1.03 -16.34 6.15
N SER A 556 1.19 -15.29 5.33
CA SER A 556 2.47 -14.63 5.09
C SER A 556 2.94 -13.82 6.30
N THR A 557 4.18 -13.36 6.25
CA THR A 557 4.74 -12.41 7.22
C THR A 557 3.90 -11.13 7.30
N SER A 558 3.48 -10.61 6.15
CA SER A 558 2.58 -9.45 6.08
C SER A 558 1.22 -9.71 6.72
N ALA A 559 0.64 -10.91 6.51
CA ALA A 559 -0.63 -11.30 7.12
C ALA A 559 -0.56 -11.23 8.66
N HIS A 560 0.49 -11.80 9.25
CA HIS A 560 0.66 -11.80 10.71
C HIS A 560 0.81 -10.37 11.26
N ALA A 561 1.54 -9.50 10.56
CA ALA A 561 1.72 -8.11 10.97
C ALA A 561 0.39 -7.33 10.97
N VAL A 562 -0.43 -7.48 9.93
CA VAL A 562 -1.72 -6.77 9.86
C VAL A 562 -2.76 -7.36 10.80
N ILE A 563 -2.74 -8.68 11.03
CA ILE A 563 -3.60 -9.33 12.03
C ILE A 563 -3.27 -8.84 13.44
N HIS A 564 -1.97 -8.65 13.74
CA HIS A 564 -1.56 -8.05 15.00
C HIS A 564 -2.18 -6.66 15.16
N ALA A 565 -2.05 -5.78 14.15
CA ALA A 565 -2.65 -4.46 14.23
C ALA A 565 -4.18 -4.50 14.36
N ALA A 566 -4.88 -5.39 13.65
CA ALA A 566 -6.33 -5.56 13.83
C ALA A 566 -6.73 -5.90 15.27
N ARG A 567 -5.87 -6.62 16.00
CA ARG A 567 -6.10 -7.05 17.38
C ARG A 567 -5.73 -5.99 18.42
N THR A 568 -4.82 -5.09 18.09
CA THR A 568 -4.24 -4.14 19.06
C THR A 568 -4.59 -2.67 18.78
N LEU A 569 -4.99 -2.31 17.56
CA LEU A 569 -5.35 -0.92 17.26
C LEU A 569 -6.64 -0.48 17.95
N ARG A 570 -6.79 0.85 18.04
CA ARG A 570 -8.00 1.56 18.47
C ARG A 570 -8.38 2.61 17.43
N ALA A 571 -9.57 3.20 17.59
CA ALA A 571 -10.00 4.37 16.81
C ALA A 571 -8.93 5.47 16.81
N ASN A 572 -8.65 6.05 15.65
CA ASN A 572 -7.63 7.09 15.42
C ASN A 572 -6.20 6.73 15.85
N ALA A 573 -5.86 5.47 16.13
CA ALA A 573 -4.52 5.13 16.64
C ALA A 573 -3.40 5.64 15.72
N PHE A 574 -3.51 5.36 14.42
CA PHE A 574 -2.50 5.74 13.45
C PHE A 574 -2.57 7.23 13.11
N HIS A 575 -3.78 7.77 12.97
CA HIS A 575 -4.01 9.20 12.82
C HIS A 575 -3.35 9.97 13.96
N ASP A 576 -3.64 9.62 15.20
CA ASP A 576 -3.12 10.29 16.39
C ASP A 576 -1.60 10.20 16.49
N LEU A 577 -1.02 9.03 16.21
CA LEU A 577 0.44 8.84 16.20
C LEU A 577 1.13 9.86 15.29
N VAL A 578 0.57 10.09 14.11
CA VAL A 578 1.20 10.95 13.11
C VAL A 578 0.75 12.38 13.26
N ASP A 579 -0.52 12.68 13.54
CA ASP A 579 -1.16 14.01 13.58
C ASP A 579 -1.04 14.72 14.94
N VAL A 580 -0.99 13.96 16.03
CA VAL A 580 -0.80 14.49 17.38
C VAL A 580 0.63 14.19 17.87
N GLY A 581 1.09 12.96 17.72
CA GLY A 581 2.41 12.51 18.19
C GLY A 581 2.41 12.10 19.66
N MET A 582 3.58 11.74 20.19
CA MET A 582 3.74 11.37 21.61
C MET A 582 3.48 12.57 22.53
N PRO A 583 2.46 12.52 23.41
CA PRO A 583 2.22 13.57 24.40
C PRO A 583 3.39 13.70 25.37
N LYS A 584 3.61 14.92 25.89
CA LYS A 584 4.71 15.19 26.84
C LYS A 584 4.77 14.22 28.03
N PRO A 585 3.65 13.88 28.71
CA PRO A 585 3.69 12.93 29.83
C PRO A 585 4.25 11.54 29.45
N TRP A 586 3.93 11.06 28.26
CA TRP A 586 4.42 9.79 27.73
C TRP A 586 5.88 9.88 27.30
N LYS A 587 6.26 11.01 26.69
CA LYS A 587 7.59 11.23 26.10
C LYS A 587 8.66 11.53 27.16
N GLU A 588 8.35 12.37 28.14
CA GLU A 588 9.33 12.97 29.06
C GLU A 588 9.33 12.34 30.45
N GLY A 589 8.31 11.55 30.79
CA GLY A 589 8.22 10.92 32.10
C GLY A 589 9.00 9.62 32.23
N PRO A 590 8.95 8.96 33.40
CA PRO A 590 9.69 7.72 33.65
C PRO A 590 9.40 6.63 32.62
N MET A 591 10.42 5.87 32.24
CA MET A 591 10.36 4.95 31.10
C MET A 591 11.01 3.61 31.44
N LEU A 592 10.48 2.53 30.84
CA LEU A 592 11.16 1.24 30.81
C LEU A 592 12.20 1.27 29.70
N GLU A 593 13.47 1.39 30.09
CA GLU A 593 14.60 1.50 29.18
C GLU A 593 14.93 0.15 28.55
N SER A 594 14.97 -0.91 29.37
CA SER A 594 15.26 -2.26 28.86
C SER A 594 14.56 -3.35 29.65
N ALA A 595 14.26 -4.44 28.94
CA ALA A 595 13.73 -5.69 29.46
C ALA A 595 14.32 -6.85 28.63
N GLU A 596 14.50 -8.00 29.26
CA GLU A 596 15.14 -9.17 28.64
C GLU A 596 14.21 -9.88 27.65
N TYR A 597 14.51 -9.80 26.35
CA TYR A 597 13.76 -10.52 25.31
C TYR A 597 14.35 -11.92 25.05
N PRO A 598 13.55 -12.99 24.88
CA PRO A 598 12.08 -13.03 24.87
C PRO A 598 11.46 -13.37 26.24
N HIS A 599 12.19 -13.24 27.34
CA HIS A 599 11.73 -13.70 28.65
C HIS A 599 10.68 -12.76 29.28
N VAL A 600 10.79 -11.46 29.06
CA VAL A 600 9.87 -10.42 29.54
C VAL A 600 9.17 -9.77 28.34
N LEU A 601 7.85 -9.96 28.23
CA LEU A 601 7.02 -9.27 27.24
C LEU A 601 6.30 -8.10 27.91
N VAL A 602 6.45 -6.91 27.33
CA VAL A 602 5.84 -5.68 27.82
C VAL A 602 4.43 -5.56 27.23
N ALA A 603 3.41 -5.97 28.00
CA ALA A 603 2.00 -5.87 27.62
C ALA A 603 1.48 -4.43 27.63
N LYS A 604 2.01 -3.62 28.54
CA LYS A 604 1.68 -2.20 28.73
C LYS A 604 2.89 -1.46 29.29
N ALA A 605 3.16 -0.26 28.80
CA ALA A 605 4.08 0.67 29.45
C ALA A 605 3.66 2.11 29.17
N VAL A 606 3.17 2.82 30.20
CA VAL A 606 2.70 4.19 30.08
C VAL A 606 3.18 5.04 31.25
N SER A 607 3.52 6.29 30.97
CA SER A 607 3.89 7.27 31.98
C SER A 607 2.89 8.42 32.02
N ASP A 608 2.54 8.90 33.21
CA ASP A 608 1.73 10.10 33.41
C ASP A 608 2.59 11.38 33.58
N GLY A 609 3.90 11.27 33.30
CA GLY A 609 4.89 12.33 33.51
C GLY A 609 5.57 12.27 34.89
N ARG A 610 5.05 11.47 35.83
CA ARG A 610 5.58 11.32 37.19
C ARG A 610 5.82 9.87 37.58
N ALA A 611 4.90 8.98 37.23
CA ALA A 611 4.92 7.57 37.51
C ALA A 611 4.92 6.75 36.21
N LEU A 612 5.46 5.53 36.28
CA LEU A 612 5.46 4.55 35.21
C LEU A 612 4.59 3.35 35.61
N ASP A 613 3.59 3.06 34.80
CA ASP A 613 2.67 1.93 34.94
C ASP A 613 2.97 0.88 33.87
N LEU A 614 3.37 -0.30 34.32
CA LEU A 614 3.76 -1.44 33.48
C LEU A 614 2.81 -2.61 33.71
N GLN A 615 2.54 -3.34 32.64
CA GLN A 615 2.08 -4.73 32.73
C GLN A 615 3.04 -5.60 31.93
N LEU A 616 3.59 -6.61 32.58
CA LEU A 616 4.62 -7.51 32.04
C LEU A 616 4.08 -8.94 32.03
N SER A 617 4.39 -9.70 30.99
CA SER A 617 3.99 -11.11 30.85
C SER A 617 5.22 -11.98 30.56
N PRO A 618 5.29 -13.21 31.10
CA PRO A 618 6.38 -14.13 30.78
C PRO A 618 6.31 -14.57 29.31
N GLY A 619 7.42 -14.43 28.57
CA GLY A 619 7.47 -14.82 27.16
C GLY A 619 8.07 -16.20 26.90
N ARG A 620 9.06 -16.61 27.72
CA ARG A 620 9.63 -17.97 27.75
C ARG A 620 10.00 -18.36 29.18
N GLY A 621 9.09 -19.05 29.85
CA GLY A 621 9.25 -19.48 31.24
C GLY A 621 9.04 -18.34 32.24
N GLY A 622 8.92 -18.71 33.53
CA GLY A 622 8.94 -17.77 34.64
C GLY A 622 10.34 -17.59 35.21
N GLY A 623 10.55 -16.52 35.98
CA GLY A 623 11.85 -16.28 36.60
C GLY A 623 12.01 -14.87 37.18
N LYS A 624 13.17 -14.67 37.80
CA LYS A 624 13.61 -13.35 38.27
C LYS A 624 14.33 -12.63 37.12
N HIS A 625 13.78 -11.50 36.68
CA HIS A 625 14.34 -10.72 35.58
C HIS A 625 14.66 -9.30 36.04
N ARG A 626 15.73 -8.74 35.49
CA ARG A 626 16.17 -7.36 35.74
C ARG A 626 15.56 -6.43 34.69
N LEU A 627 15.08 -5.28 35.13
CA LEU A 627 14.55 -4.20 34.30
C LEU A 627 15.36 -2.93 34.56
N GLU A 628 15.66 -2.19 33.49
CA GLU A 628 16.29 -0.88 33.58
C GLU A 628 15.25 0.20 33.34
N LEU A 629 15.28 1.23 34.18
CA LEU A 629 14.41 2.40 34.12
C LEU A 629 15.24 3.62 33.76
N SER A 630 14.66 4.51 32.95
CA SER A 630 15.24 5.79 32.56
C SER A 630 14.23 6.93 32.75
N GLN A 631 14.69 8.17 32.56
CA GLN A 631 13.86 9.39 32.68
C GLN A 631 13.17 9.54 34.05
N LEU A 632 13.75 8.96 35.10
CA LEU A 632 13.38 9.25 36.48
C LEU A 632 13.94 10.63 36.87
N ARG A 633 13.33 11.29 37.85
CA ARG A 633 13.88 12.52 38.42
C ARG A 633 15.18 12.17 39.16
N PRO A 634 16.31 12.83 38.85
CA PRO A 634 17.60 12.50 39.47
C PRO A 634 17.56 12.58 41.00
N ASN A 635 18.20 11.62 41.67
CA ASN A 635 18.29 11.51 43.13
C ASN A 635 16.95 11.39 43.87
N GLN A 636 15.84 11.22 43.16
CA GLN A 636 14.51 11.05 43.75
C GLN A 636 14.31 9.59 44.20
N THR A 637 13.65 9.41 45.34
CA THR A 637 13.19 8.09 45.79
C THR A 637 11.85 7.75 45.16
N TYR A 638 11.74 6.53 44.64
CA TYR A 638 10.52 5.97 44.06
C TYR A 638 10.09 4.73 44.84
N GLN A 639 8.78 4.57 45.00
CA GLN A 639 8.17 3.31 45.40
C GLN A 639 7.99 2.44 44.16
N ALA A 640 8.43 1.18 44.23
CA ALA A 640 8.31 0.21 43.15
C ALA A 640 7.37 -0.94 43.58
N ARG A 641 6.08 -0.82 43.26
CA ARG A 641 5.09 -1.86 43.57
C ARG A 641 5.12 -2.93 42.49
N GLY A 642 5.11 -4.20 42.90
CA GLY A 642 5.22 -5.34 41.98
C GLY A 642 6.67 -5.72 41.67
N ALA A 643 7.65 -4.89 42.01
CA ALA A 643 9.07 -5.25 41.97
C ALA A 643 9.50 -6.03 43.22
N VAL A 644 10.68 -6.65 43.16
CA VAL A 644 11.36 -7.26 44.30
C VAL A 644 11.83 -6.19 45.28
N GLU A 645 12.38 -5.09 44.77
CA GLU A 645 12.74 -3.92 45.55
C GLU A 645 11.49 -3.07 45.84
N ALA A 646 11.19 -2.83 47.13
CA ALA A 646 10.04 -2.00 47.50
C ALA A 646 10.26 -0.50 47.20
N ASN A 647 11.53 -0.05 47.22
CA ASN A 647 11.93 1.33 46.92
C ASN A 647 13.23 1.33 46.13
N ILE A 648 13.38 2.31 45.25
CA ILE A 648 14.60 2.57 44.50
C ILE A 648 14.93 4.06 44.55
N ILE A 649 16.20 4.41 44.37
CA ILE A 649 16.66 5.78 44.24
C ILE A 649 17.23 5.94 42.84
N ALA A 650 16.74 6.93 42.09
CA ALA A 650 17.27 7.25 40.78
C ALA A 650 18.68 7.85 40.88
N ASP A 651 19.58 7.46 39.98
CA ASP A 651 20.92 8.03 39.92
C ASP A 651 20.91 9.49 39.43
N ALA A 652 22.09 10.12 39.35
CA ALA A 652 22.24 11.50 38.89
C ALA A 652 21.82 11.72 37.42
N ARG A 653 21.68 10.64 36.64
CA ARG A 653 21.23 10.65 35.24
C ARG A 653 19.74 10.27 35.09
N GLY A 654 19.04 10.00 36.20
CA GLY A 654 17.65 9.57 36.17
C GLY A 654 17.44 8.09 35.81
N HIS A 655 18.43 7.23 36.08
CA HIS A 655 18.34 5.79 35.88
C HIS A 655 18.19 5.02 37.19
N ALA A 656 17.54 3.86 37.12
CA ALA A 656 17.51 2.89 38.21
C ALA A 656 17.28 1.48 37.66
N SER A 657 17.63 0.46 38.43
CA SER A 657 17.34 -0.94 38.10
C SER A 657 16.42 -1.56 39.14
N ILE A 658 15.50 -2.40 38.70
CA ILE A 658 14.65 -3.24 39.56
C ILE A 658 14.70 -4.70 39.09
N HIS A 659 14.30 -5.60 39.97
CA HIS A 659 14.00 -6.98 39.60
C HIS A 659 12.50 -7.25 39.74
N VAL A 660 11.99 -8.14 38.88
CA VAL A 660 10.62 -8.64 38.95
C VAL A 660 10.64 -10.17 39.01
N GLN A 661 9.70 -10.75 39.76
CA GLN A 661 9.42 -12.18 39.74
C GLN A 661 8.26 -12.44 38.79
N LEU A 662 8.56 -12.90 37.57
CA LEU A 662 7.63 -12.93 36.45
C LEU A 662 7.17 -14.37 36.14
N ASP A 663 6.47 -15.01 37.06
CA ASP A 663 5.90 -16.36 36.83
C ASP A 663 4.53 -16.31 36.13
N ARG A 664 3.90 -15.13 36.15
CA ARG A 664 2.61 -14.82 35.54
C ARG A 664 2.58 -13.34 35.18
N THR A 665 1.57 -12.92 34.44
CA THR A 665 1.36 -11.49 34.17
C THR A 665 1.32 -10.67 35.47
N LEU A 666 2.10 -9.60 35.49
CA LEU A 666 2.42 -8.80 36.68
C LEU A 666 2.25 -7.31 36.35
N ASN A 667 1.54 -6.60 37.24
CA ASN A 667 1.49 -5.14 37.20
C ASN A 667 2.64 -4.58 38.03
N VAL A 668 3.37 -3.62 37.48
CA VAL A 668 4.46 -2.91 38.16
C VAL A 668 4.19 -1.42 38.10
N LEU A 669 4.22 -0.74 39.25
CA LEU A 669 4.04 0.71 39.35
C LEU A 669 5.26 1.34 40.00
N ILE A 670 5.90 2.25 39.28
CA ILE A 670 7.02 3.06 39.77
C ILE A 670 6.51 4.48 39.98
N SER A 671 6.36 4.90 41.23
CA SER A 671 5.79 6.22 41.57
C SER A 671 6.69 6.97 42.55
N PRO A 672 6.85 8.30 42.42
CA PRO A 672 7.66 9.09 43.35
C PRO A 672 7.14 8.90 44.78
N ARG A 673 8.05 8.65 45.72
CA ARG A 673 7.69 8.61 47.14
C ARG A 673 7.56 10.07 47.62
N SER A 674 6.41 10.39 48.21
CA SER A 674 6.10 11.70 48.80
C SER A 674 7.02 12.02 49.97
#